data_AF-A0A419YSY1-F1
#
_entry.id   AF-A0A419YSY1-F1
#
_cell.length_a   1.000
_cell.length_b   1.000
_cell.length_c   1.000
_cell.angle_alpha   90.00
_cell.angle_beta   90.00
_cell.angle_gamma   90.00
#
_symmetry.space_group_name_H-M   'P 1'
#
loop_
_entity.id
_entity.type
_entity.pdbx_description
1 polymer ?
#
loop_
_entity_poly.entity_id
_entity_poly.type
_entity_poly.pdbx_seq_one_letter_code
_entity_poly.pdbx_strand_id
1 'polypeptide(L)'
;MRPPLSTATSIGAPDQQRISGGGRPAGHHNEGMEIQVRVLGPVGAGDAEGRPVAVGSRRRRELLGRLVAAGGRPVPLAVLVDDLWPDPPPTATGTVRTFVGELRRALDPDRPPRAPSRVIETVGTGYALRLPRTRVDAHRFEDTLAAVRGRPDTEVAATLTEALGWWHGEPYADLDAAAWLLPERARLTELHRQAVELRAGAVLELGRGAPLVPELEAFAAAHPWREPAWALLARALYQAGRQVDALAVLREARTGLLDRFGLDSADRLDHLEHDILRHAAHLTPAPPDQERLRLLRRTEAAGDYTRLRAMSTVAGAAAVTGGSNLVLAQQQRTAAALEAERAGDPVRTARVIAAYDVPTVWTRADDPERAAALVAATRRTLHRLGPDAPPALRARLLATLGLEHRGTRDAWAVEAAHEAERLARELHDPQVLALALDARFVQSFQRPGRSAERDALAEELIDLAVRHDLPASEILGHLIKLQVHAARGDTEAADRHAAAAERLGAVHESPLVQVLTAGYRAMRLAERSTDPAGAARAYRALAADLAGAGMPGLATGLLPLALLSLRLRHRQPAPTDPGLDWGPYRPWAQPLIELARGDEAAARRAAAALPEPRADHLYDALWAVTAHTALRLPDEALADRARRALAPLRGQIAGGTTALVGFGPVDDLLAALDRP
;
A
#
# COMPACT_ATOMS: atom_id res chain seq x y z
N MET A 1 42.23 34.28 51.77
CA MET A 1 41.83 33.90 53.14
C MET A 1 41.08 32.57 53.12
N ARG A 2 41.59 31.62 53.91
CA ARG A 2 41.12 30.27 54.35
C ARG A 2 42.12 29.90 55.50
N PRO A 3 41.90 28.91 56.40
CA PRO A 3 40.96 27.78 56.40
C PRO A 3 40.00 27.88 57.61
N PRO A 4 39.77 26.92 58.57
CA PRO A 4 40.45 25.66 58.98
C PRO A 4 39.88 24.39 58.25
N LEU A 5 40.45 23.17 58.20
CA LEU A 5 41.32 22.33 59.09
C LEU A 5 40.57 21.69 60.29
N SER A 6 40.75 20.41 60.65
CA SER A 6 41.58 19.29 60.14
C SER A 6 40.80 17.95 60.36
N THR A 7 41.29 16.70 60.30
CA THR A 7 42.65 16.09 60.35
C THR A 7 42.67 14.69 59.68
N ALA A 8 43.88 14.17 59.46
CA ALA A 8 44.37 12.77 59.34
C ALA A 8 43.38 11.57 59.22
N THR A 9 43.48 10.61 58.29
CA THR A 9 44.62 9.86 57.65
C THR A 9 44.91 8.49 58.30
N SER A 10 44.67 7.40 57.55
CA SER A 10 45.64 6.30 57.37
C SER A 10 45.25 5.42 56.16
N ILE A 11 46.21 4.65 55.64
CA ILE A 11 46.06 3.71 54.50
C ILE A 11 46.41 2.30 54.99
N GLY A 12 45.61 1.29 54.61
CA GLY A 12 45.89 -0.10 55.01
C GLY A 12 45.03 -1.13 54.28
N ALA A 13 45.64 -1.84 53.34
CA ALA A 13 45.17 -3.08 52.72
C ALA A 13 46.41 -3.94 52.38
N PRO A 14 46.30 -5.25 52.13
CA PRO A 14 45.09 -6.09 52.11
C PRO A 14 45.16 -7.26 53.11
N ASP A 15 44.11 -8.09 53.16
CA ASP A 15 44.32 -9.54 52.91
C ASP A 15 43.02 -10.21 52.39
N GLN A 16 43.15 -11.38 51.76
CA GLN A 16 42.06 -12.26 51.35
C GLN A 16 42.25 -13.66 51.93
N GLN A 17 41.26 -14.21 52.64
CA GLN A 17 40.85 -15.62 52.43
C GLN A 17 39.57 -16.07 53.18
N ARG A 18 38.86 -17.00 52.50
CA ARG A 18 38.07 -18.13 53.06
C ARG A 18 36.77 -17.87 53.86
N ILE A 19 35.69 -17.73 53.10
CA ILE A 19 34.56 -18.70 53.04
C ILE A 19 34.08 -19.31 54.38
N SER A 20 32.95 -18.79 54.89
CA SER A 20 31.77 -19.49 55.46
C SER A 20 30.83 -18.42 56.05
N GLY A 21 29.50 -18.45 55.96
CA GLY A 21 28.57 -19.39 55.32
C GLY A 21 27.22 -19.35 56.04
N GLY A 22 26.17 -18.80 55.42
CA GLY A 22 24.79 -18.78 55.96
C GLY A 22 24.07 -17.43 55.86
N GLY A 23 22.74 -17.46 55.69
CA GLY A 23 21.86 -16.29 55.84
C GLY A 23 21.55 -15.47 54.57
N ARG A 24 20.80 -16.02 53.60
CA ARG A 24 20.01 -15.19 52.67
C ARG A 24 18.69 -14.80 53.36
N PRO A 25 18.30 -13.52 53.40
CA PRO A 25 16.96 -13.13 53.86
C PRO A 25 15.90 -13.60 52.86
N ALA A 26 14.78 -14.11 53.38
CA ALA A 26 13.57 -14.37 52.59
C ALA A 26 12.82 -13.05 52.32
N GLY A 27 12.01 -12.98 51.25
CA GLY A 27 11.12 -11.83 51.03
C GLY A 27 10.83 -11.39 49.60
N HIS A 28 11.34 -12.07 48.57
CA HIS A 28 10.82 -11.86 47.21
C HIS A 28 9.50 -12.62 47.08
N HIS A 29 8.38 -11.89 47.09
CA HIS A 29 7.10 -12.44 46.64
C HIS A 29 7.18 -12.61 45.13
N ASN A 30 6.88 -13.79 44.62
CA ASN A 30 7.05 -14.11 43.20
C ASN A 30 5.91 -13.47 42.40
N GLU A 31 6.19 -12.33 41.76
CA GLU A 31 5.27 -11.66 40.85
C GLU A 31 5.04 -12.56 39.62
N GLY A 32 3.91 -13.29 39.65
CA GLY A 32 3.53 -14.21 38.57
C GLY A 32 3.26 -13.46 37.27
N MET A 33 3.65 -14.06 36.15
CA MET A 33 3.78 -13.37 34.86
C MET A 33 2.46 -12.73 34.40
N GLU A 34 2.42 -11.40 34.28
CA GLU A 34 1.18 -10.72 33.89
C GLU A 34 0.85 -10.94 32.41
N ILE A 35 -0.17 -11.75 32.14
CA ILE A 35 -0.64 -12.01 30.79
C ILE A 35 -1.58 -10.91 30.29
N GLN A 36 -1.26 -10.37 29.12
CA GLN A 36 -2.09 -9.46 28.31
C GLN A 36 -2.69 -10.22 27.12
N VAL A 37 -3.92 -9.90 26.74
CA VAL A 37 -4.61 -10.45 25.56
C VAL A 37 -4.91 -9.32 24.57
N ARG A 38 -4.71 -9.61 23.28
CA ARG A 38 -4.88 -8.68 22.17
C ARG A 38 -5.92 -9.19 21.17
N VAL A 39 -6.87 -8.34 20.78
CA VAL A 39 -7.89 -8.58 19.75
C VAL A 39 -8.15 -7.37 18.84
N LEU A 40 -7.52 -6.21 19.08
CA LEU A 40 -7.58 -5.02 18.21
C LEU A 40 -6.65 -5.15 16.98
N GLY A 41 -6.83 -6.26 16.26
CA GLY A 41 -5.92 -6.81 15.25
C GLY A 41 -6.00 -8.34 15.29
N PRO A 42 -4.98 -9.06 14.78
CA PRO A 42 -4.87 -10.51 14.96
C PRO A 42 -4.91 -10.92 16.46
N VAL A 43 -5.67 -11.97 16.77
CA VAL A 43 -5.85 -12.46 18.14
C VAL A 43 -4.54 -13.03 18.69
N GLY A 44 -4.12 -12.57 19.86
CA GLY A 44 -2.90 -13.04 20.49
C GLY A 44 -2.83 -12.78 21.99
N ALA A 45 -1.73 -13.22 22.59
CA ALA A 45 -1.39 -12.95 23.98
C ALA A 45 0.08 -12.52 24.10
N GLY A 46 0.44 -11.97 25.25
CA GLY A 46 1.82 -11.69 25.62
C GLY A 46 1.98 -11.57 27.13
N ASP A 47 3.22 -11.46 27.59
CA ASP A 47 3.54 -11.13 28.98
C ASP A 47 3.70 -9.61 29.20
N ALA A 48 4.09 -9.20 30.41
CA ALA A 48 4.30 -7.79 30.78
C ALA A 48 5.40 -7.11 29.94
N GLU A 49 6.41 -7.88 29.52
CA GLU A 49 7.47 -7.43 28.60
C GLU A 49 7.04 -7.47 27.12
N GLY A 50 5.79 -7.83 26.83
CA GLY A 50 5.20 -7.86 25.50
C GLY A 50 5.62 -9.04 24.62
N ARG A 51 6.37 -10.01 25.16
CA ARG A 51 6.85 -11.19 24.43
C ARG A 51 5.65 -12.07 24.05
N PRO A 52 5.62 -12.67 22.84
CA PRO A 52 4.45 -13.38 22.35
C PRO A 52 4.23 -14.71 23.10
N VAL A 53 3.03 -14.88 23.66
CA VAL A 53 2.61 -16.13 24.30
C VAL A 53 1.88 -17.02 23.29
N ALA A 54 2.25 -18.29 23.23
CA ALA A 54 1.85 -19.22 22.17
C ALA A 54 0.38 -19.70 22.29
N VAL A 55 -0.57 -18.83 21.94
CA VAL A 55 -2.02 -19.17 21.88
C VAL A 55 -2.29 -20.30 20.87
N GLY A 56 -1.49 -20.43 19.81
CA GLY A 56 -1.47 -21.59 18.90
C GLY A 56 -2.44 -21.51 17.72
N SER A 57 -3.15 -22.61 17.44
CA SER A 57 -3.93 -22.79 16.21
C SER A 57 -5.11 -21.81 16.09
N ARG A 58 -5.53 -21.50 14.85
CA ARG A 58 -6.60 -20.54 14.54
C ARG A 58 -7.86 -20.76 15.38
N ARG A 59 -8.40 -21.99 15.42
CA ARG A 59 -9.56 -22.36 16.24
C ARG A 59 -9.36 -22.17 17.75
N ARG A 60 -8.12 -22.28 18.26
CA ARG A 60 -7.81 -21.98 19.67
C ARG A 60 -7.76 -20.48 19.95
N ARG A 61 -7.31 -19.67 18.98
CA ARG A 61 -7.35 -18.20 19.04
C ARG A 61 -8.78 -17.67 18.90
N GLU A 62 -9.58 -18.29 18.04
CA GLU A 62 -11.01 -18.03 17.88
C GLU A 62 -11.78 -18.26 19.18
N LEU A 63 -11.54 -19.39 19.87
CA LEU A 63 -12.07 -19.65 21.21
C LEU A 63 -11.65 -18.58 22.24
N LEU A 64 -10.39 -18.13 22.22
CA LEU A 64 -9.94 -17.05 23.11
C LEU A 64 -10.66 -15.73 22.78
N GLY A 65 -10.75 -15.37 21.50
CA GLY A 65 -11.45 -14.17 21.04
C GLY A 65 -12.94 -14.20 21.42
N ARG A 66 -13.59 -15.36 21.30
CA ARG A 66 -14.98 -15.56 21.69
C ARG A 66 -15.23 -15.35 23.18
N LEU A 67 -14.26 -15.72 24.03
CA LEU A 67 -14.27 -15.49 25.47
C LEU A 67 -13.88 -14.05 25.86
N VAL A 68 -13.11 -13.34 25.02
CA VAL A 68 -12.90 -11.88 25.13
C VAL A 68 -14.20 -11.14 24.86
N ALA A 69 -14.85 -11.36 23.70
CA ALA A 69 -16.12 -10.74 23.31
C ALA A 69 -17.27 -11.01 24.31
N ALA A 70 -17.17 -12.05 25.14
CA ALA A 70 -18.11 -12.29 26.22
C ALA A 70 -18.04 -11.24 27.35
N GLY A 71 -16.98 -10.43 27.44
CA GLY A 71 -16.82 -9.43 28.50
C GLY A 71 -16.64 -10.03 29.89
N GLY A 72 -16.09 -11.24 29.98
CA GLY A 72 -16.01 -12.01 31.24
C GLY A 72 -17.32 -12.67 31.69
N ARG A 73 -18.41 -12.57 30.90
CA ARG A 73 -19.59 -13.43 31.10
C ARG A 73 -19.25 -14.89 30.72
N PRO A 74 -19.82 -15.89 31.39
CA PRO A 74 -19.59 -17.29 31.02
C PRO A 74 -20.31 -17.63 29.70
N VAL A 75 -19.59 -18.26 28.76
CA VAL A 75 -20.16 -18.77 27.52
C VAL A 75 -20.41 -20.29 27.67
N PRO A 76 -21.64 -20.80 27.46
CA PRO A 76 -21.94 -22.23 27.55
C PRO A 76 -21.12 -23.06 26.55
N LEU A 77 -20.76 -24.30 26.92
CA LEU A 77 -19.99 -25.19 26.04
C LEU A 77 -20.72 -25.57 24.73
N ALA A 78 -22.06 -25.60 24.71
CA ALA A 78 -22.82 -25.77 23.47
C ALA A 78 -22.61 -24.56 22.53
N VAL A 79 -22.87 -23.35 23.04
CA VAL A 79 -22.65 -22.09 22.31
C VAL A 79 -21.20 -21.98 21.81
N LEU A 80 -20.20 -22.40 22.59
CA LEU A 80 -18.79 -22.43 22.15
C LEU A 80 -18.46 -23.51 21.10
N VAL A 81 -19.32 -24.51 20.91
CA VAL A 81 -19.23 -25.45 19.79
C VAL A 81 -19.91 -24.85 18.56
N ASP A 82 -21.12 -24.32 18.72
CA ASP A 82 -21.91 -23.72 17.63
C ASP A 82 -21.21 -22.48 17.02
N ASP A 83 -20.59 -21.64 17.88
CA ASP A 83 -19.83 -20.44 17.49
C ASP A 83 -18.48 -20.76 16.81
N LEU A 84 -18.02 -22.01 16.86
CA LEU A 84 -16.78 -22.48 16.21
C LEU A 84 -17.07 -23.35 14.96
N TRP A 85 -18.14 -24.14 14.94
CA TRP A 85 -18.44 -25.06 13.85
C TRP A 85 -19.88 -24.90 13.34
N PRO A 86 -20.08 -24.45 12.07
CA PRO A 86 -21.38 -24.46 11.42
C PRO A 86 -22.01 -25.85 11.30
N ASP A 87 -21.18 -26.89 11.22
CA ASP A 87 -21.53 -28.30 11.39
C ASP A 87 -20.55 -28.95 12.38
N PRO A 88 -20.95 -29.18 13.65
CA PRO A 88 -20.03 -29.60 14.70
C PRO A 88 -19.76 -31.12 14.67
N PRO A 89 -18.50 -31.56 14.48
CA PRO A 89 -18.18 -32.99 14.50
C PRO A 89 -18.44 -33.60 15.89
N PRO A 90 -18.69 -34.92 16.00
CA PRO A 90 -18.96 -35.59 17.29
C PRO A 90 -17.89 -35.39 18.38
N THR A 91 -16.66 -35.01 17.97
CA THR A 91 -15.54 -34.71 18.87
C THR A 91 -15.48 -33.26 19.36
N ALA A 92 -16.27 -32.33 18.81
CA ALA A 92 -16.18 -30.88 19.05
C ALA A 92 -16.16 -30.50 20.54
N THR A 93 -17.07 -31.06 21.33
CA THR A 93 -17.15 -30.88 22.80
C THR A 93 -15.85 -31.30 23.51
N GLY A 94 -15.17 -32.34 23.02
CA GLY A 94 -13.84 -32.76 23.49
C GLY A 94 -12.75 -31.79 23.03
N THR A 95 -12.79 -31.37 21.77
CA THR A 95 -11.86 -30.41 21.18
C THR A 95 -11.86 -29.06 21.92
N VAL A 96 -13.02 -28.50 22.27
CA VAL A 96 -13.12 -27.27 23.08
C VAL A 96 -12.51 -27.48 24.47
N ARG A 97 -12.73 -28.62 25.12
CA ARG A 97 -12.12 -28.94 26.43
C ARG A 97 -10.60 -29.03 26.33
N THR A 98 -10.06 -29.61 25.26
CA THR A 98 -8.61 -29.63 24.97
C THR A 98 -8.08 -28.22 24.75
N PHE A 99 -8.74 -27.43 23.91
CA PHE A 99 -8.38 -26.03 23.63
C PHE A 99 -8.38 -25.17 24.90
N VAL A 100 -9.38 -25.29 25.79
CA VAL A 100 -9.36 -24.63 27.11
C VAL A 100 -8.20 -25.14 27.96
N GLY A 101 -7.92 -26.45 27.97
CA GLY A 101 -6.78 -27.01 28.69
C GLY A 101 -5.42 -26.50 28.19
N GLU A 102 -5.32 -26.18 26.91
CA GLU A 102 -4.14 -25.59 26.26
C GLU A 102 -4.03 -24.08 26.53
N LEU A 103 -5.11 -23.33 26.39
CA LEU A 103 -5.16 -21.90 26.74
C LEU A 103 -4.82 -21.69 28.23
N ARG A 104 -5.32 -22.56 29.13
CA ARG A 104 -4.95 -22.55 30.55
C ARG A 104 -3.47 -22.88 30.81
N ARG A 105 -2.77 -23.57 29.91
CA ARG A 105 -1.32 -23.80 30.03
C ARG A 105 -0.50 -22.62 29.48
N ALA A 106 -1.02 -21.91 28.48
CA ALA A 106 -0.37 -20.75 27.89
C ALA A 106 -0.56 -19.47 28.71
N LEU A 107 -1.77 -19.23 29.22
CA LEU A 107 -2.19 -17.98 29.86
C LEU A 107 -2.18 -18.02 31.40
N ASP A 108 -1.88 -19.17 32.00
CA ASP A 108 -1.82 -19.37 33.46
C ASP A 108 -0.66 -20.36 33.78
N PRO A 109 0.60 -20.05 33.40
CA PRO A 109 1.71 -21.00 33.42
C PRO A 109 2.26 -21.28 34.83
N ASP A 110 2.18 -20.29 35.73
CA ASP A 110 2.57 -20.41 37.16
C ASP A 110 1.56 -21.24 37.98
N ARG A 111 0.50 -21.75 37.35
CA ARG A 111 -0.59 -22.48 37.98
C ARG A 111 -0.13 -23.84 38.54
N PRO A 112 -0.26 -24.09 39.86
CA PRO A 112 0.09 -25.37 40.44
C PRO A 112 -0.71 -26.54 39.84
N PRO A 113 -0.10 -27.74 39.68
CA PRO A 113 -0.81 -28.91 39.17
C PRO A 113 -2.12 -29.19 39.94
N ARG A 114 -3.21 -29.38 39.19
CA ARG A 114 -4.59 -29.59 39.68
C ARG A 114 -5.27 -28.40 40.38
N ALA A 115 -4.64 -27.24 40.53
CA ALA A 115 -5.32 -26.03 40.99
C ALA A 115 -6.40 -25.57 39.98
N PRO A 116 -7.46 -24.83 40.40
CA PRO A 116 -8.32 -24.11 39.45
C PRO A 116 -7.50 -23.10 38.63
N SER A 117 -7.94 -22.79 37.42
CA SER A 117 -7.29 -21.73 36.63
C SER A 117 -7.84 -20.36 37.01
N ARG A 118 -6.94 -19.40 37.15
CA ARG A 118 -7.25 -18.01 37.49
C ARG A 118 -7.67 -17.20 36.27
N VAL A 119 -7.27 -17.61 35.07
CA VAL A 119 -7.44 -16.84 33.82
C VAL A 119 -8.59 -17.34 32.95
N ILE A 120 -8.84 -18.65 32.87
CA ILE A 120 -10.07 -19.19 32.25
C ILE A 120 -10.79 -20.05 33.29
N GLU A 121 -11.86 -19.51 33.86
CA GLU A 121 -12.71 -20.19 34.83
C GLU A 121 -13.67 -21.18 34.13
N THR A 122 -14.06 -22.26 34.80
CA THR A 122 -15.21 -23.09 34.40
C THR A 122 -16.38 -22.70 35.28
N VAL A 123 -17.47 -22.22 34.67
CA VAL A 123 -18.64 -21.69 35.36
C VAL A 123 -19.84 -22.50 34.91
N GLY A 124 -20.34 -23.39 35.78
CA GLY A 124 -21.36 -24.37 35.41
C GLY A 124 -20.92 -25.24 34.24
N THR A 125 -21.68 -25.21 33.14
CA THR A 125 -21.40 -25.93 31.89
C THR A 125 -20.61 -25.09 30.87
N GLY A 126 -20.11 -23.90 31.24
CA GLY A 126 -19.42 -22.97 30.35
C GLY A 126 -18.04 -22.53 30.85
N TYR A 127 -17.44 -21.58 30.12
CA TYR A 127 -16.14 -21.00 30.43
C TYR A 127 -16.20 -19.47 30.42
N ALA A 128 -15.41 -18.82 31.28
CA ALA A 128 -15.31 -17.36 31.37
C ALA A 128 -13.84 -16.91 31.40
N LEU A 129 -13.49 -15.85 30.66
CA LEU A 129 -12.20 -15.19 30.78
C LEU A 129 -12.20 -14.31 32.04
N ARG A 130 -11.20 -14.51 32.91
CA ARG A 130 -11.01 -13.83 34.20
C ARG A 130 -9.69 -13.06 34.20
N LEU A 131 -9.59 -12.10 33.29
CA LEU A 131 -8.52 -11.10 33.27
C LEU A 131 -9.06 -9.73 33.73
N PRO A 132 -8.24 -8.89 34.39
CA PRO A 132 -8.55 -7.48 34.54
C PRO A 132 -8.79 -6.83 33.17
N ARG A 133 -9.78 -5.93 33.06
CA ARG A 133 -10.11 -5.25 31.79
C ARG A 133 -8.91 -4.50 31.20
N THR A 134 -8.04 -3.95 32.05
CA THR A 134 -6.77 -3.32 31.66
C THR A 134 -5.78 -4.23 30.94
N ARG A 135 -5.88 -5.56 31.12
CA ARG A 135 -5.03 -6.56 30.43
C ARG A 135 -5.68 -7.16 29.16
N VAL A 136 -6.78 -6.59 28.68
CA VAL A 136 -7.40 -6.95 27.39
C VAL A 136 -7.56 -5.67 26.59
N ASP A 137 -6.86 -5.56 25.46
CA ASP A 137 -6.76 -4.30 24.68
C ASP A 137 -8.11 -3.66 24.33
N ALA A 138 -9.08 -4.44 23.85
CA ALA A 138 -10.43 -3.96 23.53
C ALA A 138 -11.20 -3.45 24.76
N HIS A 139 -11.07 -4.10 25.92
CA HIS A 139 -11.70 -3.63 27.16
C HIS A 139 -10.98 -2.40 27.72
N ARG A 140 -9.65 -2.37 27.68
CA ARG A 140 -8.84 -1.19 28.04
C ARG A 140 -9.22 0.01 27.17
N PHE A 141 -9.43 -0.20 25.86
CA PHE A 141 -9.85 0.84 24.92
C PHE A 141 -11.26 1.37 25.22
N GLU A 142 -12.22 0.47 25.45
CA GLU A 142 -13.59 0.80 25.85
C GLU A 142 -13.63 1.60 27.17
N ASP A 143 -12.90 1.15 28.20
CA ASP A 143 -12.79 1.84 29.49
C ASP A 143 -12.12 3.22 29.34
N THR A 144 -11.11 3.33 28.47
CA THR A 144 -10.40 4.58 28.18
C THR A 144 -11.29 5.59 27.45
N LEU A 145 -12.07 5.13 26.46
CA LEU A 145 -13.03 5.95 25.71
C LEU A 145 -14.20 6.43 26.57
N ALA A 146 -14.59 5.66 27.59
CA ALA A 146 -15.52 6.11 28.62
C ALA A 146 -14.89 7.15 29.56
N ALA A 147 -13.65 6.91 30.03
CA ALA A 147 -12.97 7.72 31.03
C ALA A 147 -12.46 9.09 30.55
N VAL A 148 -12.42 9.37 29.24
CA VAL A 148 -12.08 10.71 28.72
C VAL A 148 -13.24 11.71 28.76
N ARG A 149 -14.49 11.26 28.97
CA ARG A 149 -15.66 12.14 29.01
C ARG A 149 -15.57 13.13 30.18
N GLY A 150 -15.62 14.43 29.88
CA GLY A 150 -15.54 15.50 30.88
C GLY A 150 -14.13 15.82 31.39
N ARG A 151 -13.07 15.25 30.80
CA ARG A 151 -11.68 15.66 31.06
C ARG A 151 -11.28 16.85 30.18
N PRO A 152 -10.26 17.65 30.56
CA PRO A 152 -9.75 18.74 29.72
C PRO A 152 -9.24 18.23 28.36
N ASP A 153 -9.44 18.98 27.29
CA ASP A 153 -9.16 18.52 25.92
C ASP A 153 -7.72 18.07 25.68
N THR A 154 -6.74 18.67 26.37
CA THR A 154 -5.35 18.19 26.29
C THR A 154 -5.16 16.77 26.82
N GLU A 155 -5.94 16.39 27.83
CA GLU A 155 -5.92 15.04 28.39
C GLU A 155 -6.71 14.09 27.49
N VAL A 156 -7.84 14.51 26.94
CA VAL A 156 -8.63 13.75 25.95
C VAL A 156 -7.78 13.43 24.72
N ALA A 157 -7.15 14.45 24.13
CA ALA A 157 -6.28 14.33 22.96
C ALA A 157 -5.09 13.38 23.22
N ALA A 158 -4.38 13.55 24.33
CA ALA A 158 -3.24 12.68 24.67
C ALA A 158 -3.68 11.24 24.95
N THR A 159 -4.73 11.05 25.76
CA THR A 159 -5.25 9.73 26.15
C THR A 159 -5.78 8.94 24.95
N LEU A 160 -6.55 9.58 24.06
CA LEU A 160 -7.06 8.93 22.84
C LEU A 160 -5.97 8.71 21.78
N THR A 161 -4.91 9.53 21.75
CA THR A 161 -3.73 9.26 20.90
C THR A 161 -3.02 7.98 21.34
N GLU A 162 -2.86 7.74 22.65
CA GLU A 162 -2.32 6.46 23.15
C GLU A 162 -3.28 5.30 22.82
N ALA A 163 -4.58 5.47 23.09
CA ALA A 163 -5.59 4.42 22.93
C ALA A 163 -5.75 3.96 21.47
N LEU A 164 -5.76 4.87 20.50
CA LEU A 164 -5.77 4.53 19.08
C LEU A 164 -4.48 3.81 18.65
N GLY A 165 -3.36 4.09 19.33
CA GLY A 165 -2.09 3.38 19.14
C GLY A 165 -2.10 1.90 19.56
N TRP A 166 -3.16 1.40 20.20
CA TRP A 166 -3.32 -0.03 20.50
C TRP A 166 -3.95 -0.83 19.34
N TRP A 167 -4.38 -0.16 18.27
CA TRP A 167 -4.99 -0.80 17.10
C TRP A 167 -3.93 -1.21 16.07
N HIS A 168 -3.99 -2.48 15.65
CA HIS A 168 -3.01 -3.13 14.78
C HIS A 168 -3.61 -3.59 13.44
N GLY A 169 -4.92 -3.43 13.24
CA GLY A 169 -5.67 -3.81 12.04
C GLY A 169 -7.17 -3.88 12.33
N GLU A 170 -7.92 -4.61 11.50
CA GLU A 170 -9.31 -4.99 11.81
C GLU A 170 -9.34 -5.83 13.12
N PRO A 171 -10.33 -5.64 14.01
CA PRO A 171 -10.51 -6.50 15.17
C PRO A 171 -10.62 -7.98 14.80
N TYR A 172 -9.87 -8.83 15.49
CA TYR A 172 -9.81 -10.28 15.24
C TYR A 172 -9.45 -10.65 13.77
N ALA A 173 -8.57 -9.88 13.12
CA ALA A 173 -8.26 -9.99 11.68
C ALA A 173 -7.85 -11.40 11.18
N ASP A 174 -7.35 -12.27 12.04
CA ASP A 174 -6.91 -13.63 11.67
C ASP A 174 -8.03 -14.69 11.72
N LEU A 175 -9.27 -14.30 12.06
CA LEU A 175 -10.44 -15.19 12.17
C LEU A 175 -11.36 -15.09 10.95
N ASP A 176 -12.06 -16.19 10.63
CA ASP A 176 -13.13 -16.20 9.62
C ASP A 176 -14.37 -15.43 10.10
N ALA A 177 -15.28 -15.11 9.19
CA ALA A 177 -16.56 -14.48 9.46
C ALA A 177 -17.54 -15.40 10.22
N ALA A 178 -17.29 -15.64 11.51
CA ALA A 178 -18.20 -16.33 12.41
C ALA A 178 -19.41 -15.45 12.80
N ALA A 179 -20.56 -16.07 13.06
CA ALA A 179 -21.82 -15.35 13.32
C ALA A 179 -21.75 -14.41 14.54
N TRP A 180 -21.03 -14.80 15.61
CA TRP A 180 -20.78 -13.95 16.77
C TRP A 180 -19.78 -12.81 16.51
N LEU A 181 -18.92 -12.97 15.51
CA LEU A 181 -17.78 -12.07 15.28
C LEU A 181 -18.17 -10.82 14.49
N LEU A 182 -19.07 -10.96 13.50
CA LEU A 182 -19.57 -9.85 12.70
C LEU A 182 -20.12 -8.67 13.56
N PRO A 183 -21.04 -8.87 14.53
CA PRO A 183 -21.51 -7.77 15.38
C PRO A 183 -20.43 -7.22 16.32
N GLU A 184 -19.47 -8.03 16.77
CA GLU A 184 -18.38 -7.56 17.65
C GLU A 184 -17.36 -6.72 16.86
N ARG A 185 -16.99 -7.14 15.64
CA ARG A 185 -16.17 -6.33 14.72
C ARG A 185 -16.84 -4.99 14.43
N ALA A 186 -18.14 -4.99 14.13
CA ALA A 186 -18.91 -3.77 13.90
C ALA A 186 -18.90 -2.85 15.14
N ARG A 187 -19.16 -3.39 16.33
CA ARG A 187 -19.16 -2.67 17.61
C ARG A 187 -17.80 -2.04 17.91
N LEU A 188 -16.70 -2.79 17.76
CA LEU A 188 -15.36 -2.28 18.01
C LEU A 188 -14.96 -1.21 16.98
N THR A 189 -15.24 -1.43 15.70
CA THR A 189 -14.95 -0.46 14.62
C THR A 189 -15.73 0.85 14.82
N GLU A 190 -16.93 0.76 15.38
CA GLU A 190 -17.72 1.93 15.79
C GLU A 190 -17.08 2.70 16.97
N LEU A 191 -16.59 2.00 18.01
CA LEU A 191 -15.83 2.65 19.09
C LEU A 191 -14.53 3.31 18.59
N HIS A 192 -13.85 2.71 17.60
CA HIS A 192 -12.68 3.32 16.96
C HIS A 192 -13.03 4.65 16.28
N ARG A 193 -14.11 4.70 15.50
CA ARG A 193 -14.61 5.92 14.84
C ARG A 193 -14.91 7.03 15.86
N GLN A 194 -15.62 6.70 16.95
CA GLN A 194 -15.92 7.65 18.02
C GLN A 194 -14.66 8.19 18.71
N ALA A 195 -13.63 7.35 18.89
CA ALA A 195 -12.35 7.77 19.45
C ALA A 195 -11.55 8.70 18.52
N VAL A 196 -11.58 8.44 17.19
CA VAL A 196 -10.99 9.36 16.20
C VAL A 196 -11.68 10.72 16.24
N GLU A 197 -13.02 10.74 16.24
CA GLU A 197 -13.82 11.97 16.28
C GLU A 197 -13.60 12.78 17.57
N LEU A 198 -13.61 12.12 18.74
CA LEU A 198 -13.37 12.77 20.03
C LEU A 198 -11.94 13.29 20.16
N ARG A 199 -10.94 12.56 19.64
CA ARG A 199 -9.55 13.02 19.61
C ARG A 199 -9.39 14.24 18.70
N ALA A 200 -9.96 14.20 17.50
CA ALA A 200 -9.91 15.30 16.55
C ALA A 200 -10.59 16.56 17.11
N GLY A 201 -11.79 16.42 17.70
CA GLY A 201 -12.48 17.51 18.39
C GLY A 201 -11.62 18.14 19.47
N ALA A 202 -11.08 17.34 20.40
CA ALA A 202 -10.21 17.81 21.47
C ALA A 202 -8.93 18.50 20.96
N VAL A 203 -8.35 18.06 19.84
CA VAL A 203 -7.18 18.72 19.22
C VAL A 203 -7.56 20.04 18.52
N LEU A 204 -8.79 20.17 17.99
CA LEU A 204 -9.32 21.41 17.43
C LEU A 204 -9.62 22.46 18.50
N GLU A 205 -10.07 22.07 19.70
CA GLU A 205 -10.18 22.98 20.86
C GLU A 205 -8.83 23.52 21.36
N LEU A 206 -7.71 22.97 20.88
CA LEU A 206 -6.35 23.44 21.17
C LEU A 206 -5.75 24.28 20.03
N GLY A 207 -6.54 24.60 19.00
CA GLY A 207 -6.11 25.39 17.85
C GLY A 207 -5.16 24.65 16.91
N ARG A 208 -5.15 23.31 16.94
CA ARG A 208 -4.19 22.46 16.19
C ARG A 208 -4.84 21.67 15.05
N GLY A 209 -5.76 22.28 14.32
CA GLY A 209 -6.45 21.63 13.21
C GLY A 209 -5.56 21.31 12.01
N ALA A 210 -4.57 22.15 11.69
CA ALA A 210 -3.81 22.01 10.43
C ALA A 210 -3.11 20.63 10.24
N PRO A 211 -2.46 20.02 11.25
CA PRO A 211 -1.91 18.66 11.12
C PRO A 211 -2.95 17.54 10.99
N LEU A 212 -4.20 17.77 11.41
CA LEU A 212 -5.28 16.78 11.29
C LEU A 212 -5.88 16.70 9.89
N VAL A 213 -5.70 17.73 9.06
CA VAL A 213 -6.37 17.84 7.76
C VAL A 213 -6.25 16.57 6.90
N PRO A 214 -5.05 15.98 6.66
CA PRO A 214 -4.94 14.78 5.83
C PRO A 214 -5.58 13.53 6.45
N GLU A 215 -5.66 13.45 7.78
CA GLU A 215 -6.32 12.35 8.49
C GLU A 215 -7.84 12.48 8.40
N LEU A 216 -8.36 13.70 8.53
CA LEU A 216 -9.79 14.00 8.45
C LEU A 216 -10.32 13.98 7.01
N GLU A 217 -9.51 14.36 6.01
CA GLU A 217 -9.79 14.15 4.58
C GLU A 217 -10.02 12.64 4.31
N ALA A 218 -9.09 11.78 4.76
CA ALA A 218 -9.23 10.32 4.63
C ALA A 218 -10.39 9.74 5.47
N PHE A 219 -10.60 10.22 6.70
CA PHE A 219 -11.64 9.71 7.59
C PHE A 219 -13.06 10.07 7.12
N ALA A 220 -13.26 11.27 6.56
CA ALA A 220 -14.53 11.68 5.96
C ALA A 220 -14.81 10.93 4.65
N ALA A 221 -13.82 10.79 3.77
CA ALA A 221 -13.94 10.03 2.53
C ALA A 221 -14.26 8.54 2.78
N ALA A 222 -13.70 7.93 3.83
CA ALA A 222 -14.00 6.55 4.23
C ALA A 222 -15.36 6.39 4.94
N HIS A 223 -16.00 7.48 5.38
CA HIS A 223 -17.27 7.46 6.11
C HIS A 223 -18.20 8.60 5.64
N PRO A 224 -18.59 8.64 4.35
CA PRO A 224 -19.25 9.82 3.77
C PRO A 224 -20.63 10.14 4.39
N TRP A 225 -21.26 9.19 5.08
CA TRP A 225 -22.49 9.38 5.84
C TRP A 225 -22.29 9.98 7.26
N ARG A 226 -21.05 10.24 7.69
CA ARG A 226 -20.75 10.83 9.01
C ARG A 226 -20.55 12.33 8.95
N GLU A 227 -21.63 13.09 9.19
CA GLU A 227 -21.54 14.55 9.41
C GLU A 227 -20.44 14.99 10.39
N PRO A 228 -20.15 14.29 11.52
CA PRO A 228 -19.09 14.72 12.42
C PRO A 228 -17.72 14.75 11.74
N ALA A 229 -17.42 13.79 10.85
CA ALA A 229 -16.16 13.74 10.11
C ALA A 229 -16.00 14.98 9.21
N TRP A 230 -17.05 15.32 8.45
CA TRP A 230 -17.09 16.51 7.59
C TRP A 230 -16.97 17.82 8.38
N ALA A 231 -17.64 17.93 9.52
CA ALA A 231 -17.58 19.10 10.40
C ALA A 231 -16.18 19.28 11.02
N LEU A 232 -15.56 18.19 11.50
CA LEU A 232 -14.19 18.20 12.01
C LEU A 232 -13.20 18.61 10.92
N LEU A 233 -13.34 18.07 9.71
CA LEU A 233 -12.51 18.43 8.56
C LEU A 233 -12.63 19.91 8.19
N ALA A 234 -13.85 20.44 8.06
CA ALA A 234 -14.07 21.85 7.75
C ALA A 234 -13.45 22.78 8.80
N ARG A 235 -13.57 22.46 10.11
CA ARG A 235 -12.89 23.22 11.18
C ARG A 235 -11.36 23.08 11.12
N ALA A 236 -10.84 21.91 10.77
CA ALA A 236 -9.39 21.69 10.59
C ALA A 236 -8.82 22.51 9.42
N LEU A 237 -9.52 22.53 8.28
CA LEU A 237 -9.20 23.35 7.11
C LEU A 237 -9.25 24.85 7.45
N TYR A 238 -10.28 25.30 8.17
CA TYR A 238 -10.39 26.68 8.64
C TYR A 238 -9.22 27.08 9.55
N GLN A 239 -8.86 26.24 10.53
CA GLN A 239 -7.67 26.47 11.39
C GLN A 239 -6.34 26.41 10.61
N ALA A 240 -6.30 25.78 9.44
CA ALA A 240 -5.16 25.82 8.51
C ALA A 240 -5.14 27.08 7.60
N GLY A 241 -6.09 28.00 7.75
CA GLY A 241 -6.27 29.16 6.86
C GLY A 241 -6.93 28.83 5.52
N ARG A 242 -7.31 27.56 5.29
CA ARG A 242 -7.96 27.07 4.05
C ARG A 242 -9.48 27.31 4.09
N GLN A 243 -9.92 28.55 4.31
CA GLN A 243 -11.34 28.91 4.49
C GLN A 243 -12.20 28.54 3.26
N VAL A 244 -11.69 28.73 2.05
CA VAL A 244 -12.41 28.35 0.81
C VAL A 244 -12.66 26.84 0.76
N ASP A 245 -11.65 26.04 1.07
CA ASP A 245 -11.73 24.58 1.06
C ASP A 245 -12.65 24.07 2.17
N ALA A 246 -12.61 24.69 3.36
CA ALA A 246 -13.53 24.38 4.45
C ALA A 246 -15.01 24.53 4.03
N LEU A 247 -15.32 25.62 3.31
CA LEU A 247 -16.67 25.87 2.78
C LEU A 247 -17.02 24.95 1.60
N ALA A 248 -16.05 24.58 0.76
CA ALA A 248 -16.24 23.62 -0.32
C ALA A 248 -16.60 22.22 0.21
N VAL A 249 -15.85 21.74 1.23
CA VAL A 249 -16.07 20.45 1.89
C VAL A 249 -17.45 20.36 2.55
N LEU A 250 -17.94 21.43 3.18
CA LEU A 250 -19.31 21.44 3.74
C LEU A 250 -20.38 21.29 2.64
N ARG A 251 -20.18 21.88 1.46
CA ARG A 251 -21.10 21.73 0.32
C ARG A 251 -21.05 20.32 -0.28
N GLU A 252 -19.85 19.78 -0.45
CA GLU A 252 -19.65 18.39 -0.88
C GLU A 252 -20.34 17.40 0.07
N ALA A 253 -20.22 17.62 1.38
CA ALA A 253 -20.89 16.81 2.39
C ALA A 253 -22.42 16.85 2.24
N ARG A 254 -23.04 18.02 2.08
CA ARG A 254 -24.51 18.14 1.87
C ARG A 254 -24.96 17.42 0.61
N THR A 255 -24.36 17.73 -0.55
CA THR A 255 -24.68 17.07 -1.83
C THR A 255 -24.49 15.55 -1.72
N GLY A 256 -23.38 15.12 -1.13
CA GLY A 256 -23.05 13.71 -0.94
C GLY A 256 -23.87 12.96 0.12
N LEU A 257 -24.64 13.66 0.96
CA LEU A 257 -25.62 13.09 1.89
C LEU A 257 -27.00 12.98 1.22
N LEU A 258 -27.42 14.04 0.54
CA LEU A 258 -28.71 14.13 -0.16
C LEU A 258 -28.77 13.14 -1.34
N ASP A 259 -27.81 13.20 -2.26
CA ASP A 259 -27.83 12.43 -3.52
C ASP A 259 -27.68 10.91 -3.31
N ARG A 260 -27.00 10.48 -2.24
CA ARG A 260 -26.65 9.07 -2.00
C ARG A 260 -27.48 8.40 -0.91
N PHE A 261 -28.02 9.16 0.04
CA PHE A 261 -28.73 8.61 1.20
C PHE A 261 -30.12 9.23 1.41
N GLY A 262 -30.51 10.25 0.64
CA GLY A 262 -31.78 10.96 0.81
C GLY A 262 -31.87 11.75 2.12
N LEU A 263 -30.73 12.06 2.72
CA LEU A 263 -30.63 12.78 3.99
C LEU A 263 -30.40 14.26 3.73
N ASP A 264 -31.32 15.10 4.19
CA ASP A 264 -31.06 16.53 4.34
C ASP A 264 -30.08 16.76 5.50
N SER A 265 -29.24 17.77 5.42
CA SER A 265 -28.15 17.97 6.40
C SER A 265 -28.66 18.53 7.72
N ALA A 266 -28.27 17.94 8.84
CA ALA A 266 -28.65 18.45 10.15
C ALA A 266 -27.95 19.78 10.48
N ASP A 267 -28.55 20.55 11.38
CA ASP A 267 -28.16 21.90 11.82
C ASP A 267 -26.65 22.11 12.06
N ARG A 268 -25.90 21.05 12.40
CA ARG A 268 -24.46 21.06 12.65
C ARG A 268 -23.64 21.62 11.48
N LEU A 269 -23.94 21.23 10.23
CA LEU A 269 -23.14 21.67 9.08
C LEU A 269 -23.42 23.13 8.73
N ASP A 270 -24.66 23.57 8.91
CA ASP A 270 -25.10 24.94 8.59
C ASP A 270 -24.68 25.94 9.65
N HIS A 271 -24.73 25.58 10.94
CA HIS A 271 -24.10 26.37 12.00
C HIS A 271 -22.59 26.52 11.76
N LEU A 272 -21.89 25.47 11.31
CA LEU A 272 -20.45 25.58 11.05
C LEU A 272 -20.12 26.44 9.80
N GLU A 273 -20.89 26.38 8.71
CA GLU A 273 -20.74 27.35 7.61
C GLU A 273 -21.04 28.79 8.09
N HIS A 274 -22.07 28.97 8.91
CA HIS A 274 -22.44 30.27 9.49
C HIS A 274 -21.34 30.87 10.38
N ASP A 275 -20.68 30.04 11.20
CA ASP A 275 -19.57 30.42 12.09
C ASP A 275 -18.26 30.67 11.32
N ILE A 276 -17.96 29.85 10.30
CA ILE A 276 -16.80 30.05 9.41
C ILE A 276 -16.95 31.36 8.61
N LEU A 277 -18.16 31.69 8.14
CA LEU A 277 -18.45 32.95 7.45
C LEU A 277 -18.44 34.18 8.37
N ARG A 278 -18.56 33.99 9.69
CA ARG A 278 -18.48 35.07 10.71
C ARG A 278 -17.15 35.14 11.44
N HIS A 279 -16.20 34.26 11.13
CA HIS A 279 -14.94 34.10 11.86
C HIS A 279 -15.14 33.93 13.38
N ALA A 280 -16.09 33.07 13.77
CA ALA A 280 -16.47 32.88 15.16
C ALA A 280 -15.27 32.48 16.05
N ALA A 281 -15.07 33.19 17.17
CA ALA A 281 -13.84 33.10 17.96
C ALA A 281 -13.51 31.70 18.51
N HIS A 282 -14.51 30.86 18.75
CA HIS A 282 -14.33 29.48 19.20
C HIS A 282 -13.68 28.57 18.12
N LEU A 283 -13.68 28.99 16.85
CA LEU A 283 -13.03 28.24 15.77
C LEU A 283 -11.50 28.32 15.82
N THR A 284 -10.91 29.31 16.51
CA THR A 284 -9.45 29.51 16.63
C THR A 284 -9.05 29.89 18.07
N PRO A 285 -9.11 28.94 19.02
CA PRO A 285 -8.68 29.17 20.40
C PRO A 285 -7.15 29.40 20.51
N ALA A 286 -6.73 30.12 21.55
CA ALA A 286 -5.34 30.57 21.72
C ALA A 286 -4.38 29.40 22.06
N PRO A 287 -3.13 29.42 21.56
CA PRO A 287 -2.20 28.30 21.71
C PRO A 287 -1.66 28.13 23.16
N PRO A 288 -1.59 26.89 23.69
CA PRO A 288 -1.17 26.62 25.07
C PRO A 288 0.35 26.50 25.28
N ASP A 289 0.76 26.60 26.55
CA ASP A 289 2.14 26.76 27.05
C ASP A 289 3.21 25.75 26.58
N GLN A 290 4.47 26.23 26.61
CA GLN A 290 5.65 25.53 26.07
C GLN A 290 5.97 24.17 26.73
N GLU A 291 5.65 23.99 28.01
CA GLU A 291 5.90 22.71 28.69
C GLU A 291 4.91 21.62 28.23
N ARG A 292 3.65 22.00 27.99
CA ARG A 292 2.62 21.13 27.36
C ARG A 292 3.05 20.72 25.95
N LEU A 293 3.62 21.67 25.19
CA LEU A 293 4.24 21.46 23.87
C LEU A 293 5.44 20.48 23.87
N ARG A 294 6.07 20.17 25.00
CA ARG A 294 7.17 19.18 25.07
C ARG A 294 6.67 17.76 25.27
N LEU A 295 5.64 17.58 26.10
CA LEU A 295 5.02 16.26 26.32
C LEU A 295 4.26 15.80 25.08
N LEU A 296 3.46 16.70 24.48
CA LEU A 296 2.71 16.40 23.25
C LEU A 296 3.62 15.94 22.11
N ARG A 297 4.79 16.55 21.90
CA ARG A 297 5.74 16.14 20.84
C ARG A 297 6.29 14.73 20.96
N ARG A 298 6.27 14.11 22.16
CA ARG A 298 6.66 12.70 22.34
C ARG A 298 5.53 11.73 21.96
N THR A 299 4.27 12.12 22.16
CA THR A 299 3.10 11.31 21.74
C THR A 299 2.74 11.55 20.27
N GLU A 300 2.88 12.78 19.77
CA GLU A 300 2.73 13.15 18.35
C GLU A 300 3.65 12.26 17.49
N ALA A 301 4.95 12.15 17.79
CA ALA A 301 5.88 11.29 17.04
C ALA A 301 5.54 9.78 17.00
N ALA A 302 4.66 9.29 17.90
CA ALA A 302 4.13 7.92 17.86
C ALA A 302 2.82 7.85 17.05
N GLY A 303 1.90 8.80 17.26
CA GLY A 303 0.67 8.93 16.49
C GLY A 303 0.92 9.21 15.01
N ASP A 304 1.86 10.10 14.69
CA ASP A 304 2.27 10.44 13.33
C ASP A 304 2.78 9.23 12.57
N TYR A 305 3.66 8.40 13.17
CA TYR A 305 4.11 7.17 12.52
C TYR A 305 2.94 6.22 12.20
N THR A 306 1.98 6.08 13.12
CA THR A 306 0.78 5.24 12.90
C THR A 306 -0.12 5.83 11.82
N ARG A 307 -0.38 7.15 11.83
CA ARG A 307 -1.10 7.89 10.78
C ARG A 307 -0.43 7.71 9.42
N LEU A 308 0.87 7.96 9.33
CA LEU A 308 1.65 7.89 8.09
C LEU A 308 1.69 6.47 7.51
N ARG A 309 1.83 5.45 8.36
CA ARG A 309 1.72 4.05 7.92
C ARG A 309 0.31 3.71 7.46
N ALA A 310 -0.73 4.15 8.19
CA ALA A 310 -2.11 3.94 7.80
C ALA A 310 -2.44 4.65 6.47
N MET A 311 -1.94 5.86 6.25
CA MET A 311 -2.05 6.59 4.98
C MET A 311 -1.40 5.80 3.83
N SER A 312 -0.19 5.26 4.00
CA SER A 312 0.43 4.37 2.99
C SER A 312 -0.43 3.13 2.68
N THR A 313 -1.02 2.50 3.69
CA THR A 313 -1.85 1.28 3.51
C THR A 313 -3.22 1.59 2.89
N VAL A 314 -3.87 2.68 3.29
CA VAL A 314 -5.14 3.15 2.69
C VAL A 314 -4.93 3.62 1.25
N ALA A 315 -3.82 4.33 0.97
CA ALA A 315 -3.39 4.62 -0.39
C ALA A 315 -3.18 3.32 -1.19
N GLY A 316 -2.62 2.27 -0.56
CA GLY A 316 -2.49 0.96 -1.18
C GLY A 316 -3.83 0.38 -1.66
N ALA A 317 -4.82 0.30 -0.78
CA ALA A 317 -6.17 -0.16 -1.13
C ALA A 317 -6.85 0.75 -2.18
N ALA A 318 -6.75 2.07 -2.02
CA ALA A 318 -7.35 3.04 -2.93
C ALA A 318 -6.80 2.94 -4.37
N ALA A 319 -5.50 2.67 -4.52
CA ALA A 319 -4.86 2.54 -5.84
C ALA A 319 -5.43 1.40 -6.70
N VAL A 320 -5.87 0.30 -6.09
CA VAL A 320 -6.47 -0.85 -6.80
C VAL A 320 -7.75 -0.46 -7.54
N THR A 321 -8.51 0.48 -6.99
CA THR A 321 -9.74 1.01 -7.61
C THR A 321 -9.47 1.91 -8.84
N GLY A 322 -8.21 2.30 -9.07
CA GLY A 322 -7.79 3.09 -10.25
C GLY A 322 -8.18 4.56 -10.21
N GLY A 323 -8.10 5.23 -11.36
CA GLY A 323 -8.64 6.58 -11.57
C GLY A 323 -8.06 7.67 -10.67
N SER A 324 -8.92 8.58 -10.20
CA SER A 324 -8.53 9.64 -9.25
C SER A 324 -7.95 9.08 -7.96
N ASN A 325 -8.43 7.93 -7.50
CA ASN A 325 -7.95 7.26 -6.30
C ASN A 325 -6.51 6.77 -6.45
N LEU A 326 -6.12 6.28 -7.63
CA LEU A 326 -4.73 5.93 -7.95
C LEU A 326 -3.80 7.15 -7.91
N VAL A 327 -4.21 8.29 -8.48
CA VAL A 327 -3.40 9.51 -8.46
C VAL A 327 -3.23 10.04 -7.02
N LEU A 328 -4.32 10.07 -6.25
CA LEU A 328 -4.31 10.48 -4.85
C LEU A 328 -3.46 9.53 -3.98
N ALA A 329 -3.56 8.22 -4.20
CA ALA A 329 -2.77 7.21 -3.51
C ALA A 329 -1.25 7.39 -3.73
N GLN A 330 -0.82 7.60 -4.99
CA GLN A 330 0.59 7.85 -5.31
C GLN A 330 1.11 9.13 -4.60
N GLN A 331 0.29 10.18 -4.56
CA GLN A 331 0.59 11.42 -3.84
C GLN A 331 0.71 11.19 -2.33
N GLN A 332 -0.30 10.57 -1.70
CA GLN A 332 -0.33 10.27 -0.27
C GLN A 332 0.85 9.40 0.19
N ARG A 333 1.16 8.33 -0.54
CA ARG A 333 2.33 7.45 -0.28
C ARG A 333 3.65 8.25 -0.23
N THR A 334 3.86 9.13 -1.21
CA THR A 334 5.11 9.90 -1.32
C THR A 334 5.18 11.02 -0.29
N ALA A 335 4.05 11.71 -0.04
CA ALA A 335 3.93 12.68 1.04
C ALA A 335 4.24 12.03 2.40
N ALA A 336 3.66 10.86 2.68
CA ALA A 336 3.85 10.14 3.93
C ALA A 336 5.30 9.66 4.12
N ALA A 337 5.94 9.14 3.06
CA ALA A 337 7.35 8.77 3.09
C ALA A 337 8.29 9.96 3.38
N LEU A 338 8.05 11.11 2.74
CA LEU A 338 8.83 12.33 2.96
C LEU A 338 8.56 12.98 4.32
N GLU A 339 7.34 12.87 4.85
CA GLU A 339 7.00 13.33 6.20
C GLU A 339 7.66 12.46 7.28
N ALA A 340 7.62 11.13 7.11
CA ALA A 340 8.31 10.20 8.00
C ALA A 340 9.84 10.41 8.00
N GLU A 341 10.44 10.70 6.83
CA GLU A 341 11.87 11.01 6.73
C GLU A 341 12.24 12.28 7.54
N ARG A 342 11.40 13.33 7.48
CA ARG A 342 11.58 14.56 8.28
C ARG A 342 11.45 14.30 9.79
N ALA A 343 10.64 13.34 10.22
CA ALA A 343 10.55 12.92 11.61
C ALA A 343 11.82 12.20 12.13
N GLY A 344 12.74 11.83 11.23
CA GLY A 344 14.13 11.53 11.56
C GLY A 344 14.43 10.09 11.99
N ASP A 345 13.43 9.25 12.29
CA ASP A 345 13.61 7.83 12.63
C ASP A 345 13.64 6.96 11.33
N PRO A 346 14.78 6.33 10.97
CA PRO A 346 14.90 5.57 9.73
C PRO A 346 14.12 4.25 9.76
N VAL A 347 13.86 3.67 10.93
CA VAL A 347 13.07 2.42 11.06
C VAL A 347 11.59 2.73 10.86
N ARG A 348 11.09 3.85 11.39
CA ARG A 348 9.73 4.35 11.12
C ARG A 348 9.57 4.73 9.66
N THR A 349 10.50 5.52 9.11
CA THR A 349 10.50 5.92 7.68
C THR A 349 10.42 4.71 6.76
N ALA A 350 11.27 3.71 7.00
CA ALA A 350 11.28 2.49 6.22
C ALA A 350 9.96 1.72 6.29
N ARG A 351 9.33 1.64 7.47
CA ARG A 351 8.03 0.97 7.65
C ARG A 351 6.86 1.74 7.01
N VAL A 352 6.95 3.07 6.86
CA VAL A 352 5.97 3.88 6.11
C VAL A 352 6.12 3.68 4.60
N ILE A 353 7.36 3.60 4.09
CA ILE A 353 7.64 3.29 2.68
C ILE A 353 7.17 1.86 2.33
N ALA A 354 7.52 0.88 3.17
CA ALA A 354 7.26 -0.55 2.95
C ALA A 354 5.80 -1.00 3.24
N ALA A 355 4.91 -0.06 3.59
CA ALA A 355 3.48 -0.31 3.87
C ALA A 355 2.54 -0.03 2.68
N TYR A 356 3.12 0.22 1.50
CA TYR A 356 2.43 0.29 0.21
C TYR A 356 3.02 -0.79 -0.70
N ASP A 357 2.19 -1.77 -1.06
CA ASP A 357 2.57 -3.02 -1.76
C ASP A 357 1.74 -3.25 -3.04
N VAL A 358 1.20 -2.17 -3.62
CA VAL A 358 0.45 -2.21 -4.89
C VAL A 358 1.36 -2.59 -6.05
N PRO A 359 1.04 -3.64 -6.84
CA PRO A 359 1.92 -4.11 -7.91
C PRO A 359 1.99 -3.16 -9.13
N THR A 360 3.12 -3.18 -9.85
CA THR A 360 3.49 -2.18 -10.86
C THR A 360 3.53 -2.77 -12.29
N VAL A 361 2.36 -2.88 -12.93
CA VAL A 361 2.25 -3.44 -14.30
C VAL A 361 2.94 -2.60 -15.40
N TRP A 362 3.12 -1.29 -15.21
CA TRP A 362 3.66 -0.39 -16.24
C TRP A 362 4.99 0.26 -15.83
N THR A 363 6.03 0.12 -16.67
CA THR A 363 7.39 0.59 -16.34
C THR A 363 7.65 2.08 -16.58
N ARG A 364 6.68 2.84 -17.09
CA ARG A 364 6.79 4.31 -17.17
C ARG A 364 6.08 4.92 -15.96
N ALA A 365 6.81 5.67 -15.14
CA ALA A 365 6.24 6.37 -14.00
C ALA A 365 5.26 7.47 -14.46
N ASP A 366 4.11 7.55 -13.79
CA ASP A 366 3.07 8.56 -14.01
C ASP A 366 3.52 9.97 -13.63
N ASP A 367 4.28 10.06 -12.53
CA ASP A 367 4.96 11.27 -12.08
C ASP A 367 6.44 10.96 -11.82
N PRO A 368 7.35 11.27 -12.78
CA PRO A 368 8.78 11.00 -12.64
C PRO A 368 9.46 11.78 -11.51
N GLU A 369 8.95 12.96 -11.14
CA GLU A 369 9.54 13.78 -10.07
C GLU A 369 9.19 13.20 -8.70
N ARG A 370 7.93 12.79 -8.52
CA ARG A 370 7.45 12.06 -7.33
C ARG A 370 8.16 10.72 -7.16
N ALA A 371 8.33 9.96 -8.24
CA ALA A 371 9.09 8.72 -8.23
C ALA A 371 10.56 8.96 -7.82
N ALA A 372 11.22 9.96 -8.41
CA ALA A 372 12.59 10.32 -8.04
C ALA A 372 12.72 10.78 -6.57
N ALA A 373 11.74 11.53 -6.05
CA ALA A 373 11.71 11.93 -4.65
C ALA A 373 11.57 10.73 -3.69
N LEU A 374 10.70 9.78 -4.02
CA LEU A 374 10.52 8.54 -3.25
C LEU A 374 11.76 7.63 -3.32
N VAL A 375 12.38 7.49 -4.49
CA VAL A 375 13.69 6.81 -4.66
C VAL A 375 14.76 7.45 -3.79
N ALA A 376 14.86 8.78 -3.78
CA ALA A 376 15.88 9.49 -3.01
C ALA A 376 15.68 9.31 -1.49
N ALA A 377 14.44 9.43 -1.00
CA ALA A 377 14.10 9.17 0.41
C ALA A 377 14.36 7.70 0.80
N THR A 378 14.03 6.76 -0.08
CA THR A 378 14.26 5.33 0.12
C THR A 378 15.76 5.00 0.20
N ARG A 379 16.58 5.57 -0.70
CA ARG A 379 18.06 5.40 -0.66
C ARG A 379 18.67 5.99 0.61
N ARG A 380 18.26 7.20 1.03
CA ARG A 380 18.71 7.81 2.30
C ARG A 380 18.30 6.98 3.51
N THR A 381 17.07 6.46 3.52
CA THR A 381 16.56 5.59 4.59
C THR A 381 17.35 4.29 4.68
N LEU A 382 17.56 3.59 3.55
CA LEU A 382 18.37 2.37 3.48
C LEU A 382 19.81 2.59 3.98
N HIS A 383 20.43 3.71 3.60
CA HIS A 383 21.77 4.08 4.06
C HIS A 383 21.80 4.34 5.58
N ARG A 384 20.79 5.04 6.13
CA ARG A 384 20.67 5.33 7.57
C ARG A 384 20.30 4.12 8.43
N LEU A 385 19.73 3.06 7.86
CA LEU A 385 19.51 1.78 8.53
C LEU A 385 20.79 0.92 8.63
N GLY A 386 21.77 1.14 7.75
CA GLY A 386 23.01 0.37 7.74
C GLY A 386 22.86 -1.10 7.29
N PRO A 387 23.84 -1.96 7.59
CA PRO A 387 23.79 -3.38 7.27
C PRO A 387 22.83 -4.15 8.20
N ASP A 388 22.74 -3.77 9.48
CA ASP A 388 21.96 -4.44 10.53
C ASP A 388 20.43 -4.20 10.44
N ALA A 389 19.97 -3.69 9.29
CA ALA A 389 18.57 -3.48 8.98
C ALA A 389 17.78 -4.80 9.03
N PRO A 390 16.58 -4.86 9.64
CA PRO A 390 15.74 -6.05 9.63
C PRO A 390 15.54 -6.57 8.20
N PRO A 391 15.90 -7.83 7.85
CA PRO A 391 16.03 -8.23 6.45
C PRO A 391 14.77 -8.07 5.60
N ALA A 392 13.58 -8.32 6.17
CA ALA A 392 12.30 -8.12 5.48
C ALA A 392 12.04 -6.64 5.15
N LEU A 393 12.47 -5.73 6.03
CA LEU A 393 12.36 -4.29 5.83
C LEU A 393 13.37 -3.82 4.76
N ARG A 394 14.60 -4.35 4.81
CA ARG A 394 15.64 -4.12 3.79
C ARG A 394 15.17 -4.60 2.41
N ALA A 395 14.60 -5.80 2.32
CA ALA A 395 14.06 -6.37 1.08
C ALA A 395 12.93 -5.52 0.49
N ARG A 396 11.92 -5.11 1.29
CA ARG A 396 10.82 -4.24 0.80
C ARG A 396 11.33 -2.86 0.33
N LEU A 397 12.32 -2.27 1.01
CA LEU A 397 12.95 -1.02 0.53
C LEU A 397 13.70 -1.21 -0.79
N LEU A 398 14.46 -2.30 -0.95
CA LEU A 398 15.19 -2.60 -2.18
C LEU A 398 14.28 -2.93 -3.36
N ALA A 399 13.18 -3.66 -3.12
CA ALA A 399 12.13 -3.86 -4.11
C ALA A 399 11.49 -2.52 -4.50
N THR A 400 11.18 -1.64 -3.54
CA THR A 400 10.68 -0.28 -3.81
C THR A 400 11.63 0.53 -4.71
N LEU A 401 12.95 0.40 -4.52
CA LEU A 401 13.93 1.04 -5.42
C LEU A 401 13.88 0.46 -6.84
N GLY A 402 13.73 -0.86 -6.99
CA GLY A 402 13.56 -1.51 -8.29
C GLY A 402 12.26 -1.11 -9.00
N LEU A 403 11.17 -0.93 -8.24
CA LEU A 403 9.86 -0.54 -8.77
C LEU A 403 9.80 0.94 -9.18
N GLU A 404 10.34 1.85 -8.37
CA GLU A 404 10.24 3.28 -8.65
C GLU A 404 11.33 3.82 -9.58
N HIS A 405 12.54 3.23 -9.60
CA HIS A 405 13.60 3.63 -10.55
C HIS A 405 13.47 2.98 -11.94
N ARG A 406 12.22 2.84 -12.39
CA ARG A 406 11.79 2.22 -13.65
C ARG A 406 11.98 3.15 -14.86
N GLY A 407 12.15 2.56 -16.05
CA GLY A 407 12.39 3.34 -17.28
C GLY A 407 13.77 4.01 -17.37
N THR A 408 14.78 3.43 -16.69
CA THR A 408 16.19 3.90 -16.66
C THR A 408 17.14 2.78 -17.06
N ARG A 409 18.42 3.10 -17.34
CA ARG A 409 19.49 2.12 -17.65
C ARG A 409 20.50 1.96 -16.50
N ASP A 410 20.07 2.28 -15.29
CA ASP A 410 20.93 2.31 -14.11
C ASP A 410 21.06 0.91 -13.51
N ALA A 411 22.27 0.34 -13.56
CA ALA A 411 22.52 -1.02 -13.08
C ALA A 411 22.14 -1.22 -11.59
N TRP A 412 22.31 -0.19 -10.76
CA TRP A 412 22.03 -0.25 -9.31
C TRP A 412 20.56 -0.56 -8.98
N ALA A 413 19.61 -0.27 -9.88
CA ALA A 413 18.20 -0.63 -9.69
C ALA A 413 17.92 -2.11 -10.01
N VAL A 414 18.66 -2.69 -10.95
CA VAL A 414 18.67 -4.14 -11.22
C VAL A 414 19.27 -4.87 -10.01
N GLU A 415 20.42 -4.40 -9.52
CA GLU A 415 21.10 -4.92 -8.33
C GLU A 415 20.19 -4.88 -7.09
N ALA A 416 19.44 -3.78 -6.90
CA ALA A 416 18.46 -3.68 -5.81
C ALA A 416 17.32 -4.71 -5.94
N ALA A 417 16.76 -4.92 -7.15
CA ALA A 417 15.73 -5.92 -7.37
C ALA A 417 16.23 -7.37 -7.14
N HIS A 418 17.45 -7.68 -7.58
CA HIS A 418 18.07 -9.00 -7.32
C HIS A 418 18.37 -9.24 -5.83
N GLU A 419 18.89 -8.23 -5.11
CA GLU A 419 19.15 -8.34 -3.67
C GLU A 419 17.84 -8.43 -2.86
N ALA A 420 16.79 -7.72 -3.27
CA ALA A 420 15.46 -7.84 -2.68
C ALA A 420 14.91 -9.26 -2.82
N GLU A 421 15.03 -9.87 -4.01
CA GLU A 421 14.60 -11.24 -4.27
C GLU A 421 15.41 -12.25 -3.45
N ARG A 422 16.74 -12.11 -3.40
CA ARG A 422 17.60 -12.98 -2.59
C ARG A 422 17.18 -12.98 -1.12
N LEU A 423 17.02 -11.80 -0.53
CA LEU A 423 16.56 -11.63 0.85
C LEU A 423 15.15 -12.18 1.05
N ALA A 424 14.23 -11.98 0.09
CA ALA A 424 12.87 -12.50 0.16
C ALA A 424 12.83 -14.04 0.17
N ARG A 425 13.63 -14.69 -0.68
CA ARG A 425 13.76 -16.14 -0.73
C ARG A 425 14.34 -16.72 0.57
N GLU A 426 15.31 -16.02 1.19
CA GLU A 426 15.89 -16.38 2.50
C GLU A 426 14.93 -16.19 3.68
N LEU A 427 13.97 -15.27 3.57
CA LEU A 427 12.95 -15.00 4.59
C LEU A 427 11.76 -15.97 4.55
N HIS A 428 11.51 -16.60 3.40
CA HIS A 428 10.31 -17.40 3.13
C HIS A 428 8.99 -16.62 3.33
N ASP A 429 9.02 -15.29 3.16
CA ASP A 429 7.86 -14.40 3.22
C ASP A 429 7.27 -14.22 1.80
N PRO A 430 6.03 -14.71 1.53
CA PRO A 430 5.45 -14.68 0.19
C PRO A 430 5.06 -13.28 -0.27
N GLN A 431 4.74 -12.35 0.64
CA GLN A 431 4.44 -10.96 0.26
C GLN A 431 5.70 -10.22 -0.15
N VAL A 432 6.79 -10.41 0.59
CA VAL A 432 8.09 -9.82 0.26
C VAL A 432 8.66 -10.42 -1.03
N LEU A 433 8.44 -11.72 -1.29
CA LEU A 433 8.84 -12.36 -2.54
C LEU A 433 7.99 -11.88 -3.73
N ALA A 434 6.68 -11.76 -3.59
CA ALA A 434 5.82 -11.20 -4.65
C ALA A 434 6.24 -9.78 -5.06
N LEU A 435 6.51 -8.90 -4.08
CA LEU A 435 7.01 -7.54 -4.32
C LEU A 435 8.40 -7.52 -4.99
N ALA A 436 9.27 -8.47 -4.67
CA ALA A 436 10.58 -8.61 -5.29
C ALA A 436 10.51 -9.17 -6.73
N LEU A 437 9.58 -10.09 -7.01
CA LEU A 437 9.31 -10.60 -8.36
C LEU A 437 8.74 -9.51 -9.28
N ASP A 438 7.88 -8.63 -8.77
CA ASP A 438 7.43 -7.42 -9.48
C ASP A 438 8.61 -6.47 -9.78
N ALA A 439 9.48 -6.21 -8.79
CA ALA A 439 10.70 -5.41 -9.00
C ALA A 439 11.63 -6.03 -10.07
N ARG A 440 11.75 -7.36 -10.12
CA ARG A 440 12.48 -8.10 -11.16
C ARG A 440 11.80 -7.99 -12.53
N PHE A 441 10.48 -8.07 -12.61
CA PHE A 441 9.71 -7.87 -13.84
C PHE A 441 9.93 -6.46 -14.40
N VAL A 442 9.76 -5.43 -13.57
CA VAL A 442 9.95 -4.03 -13.93
C VAL A 442 11.38 -3.75 -14.44
N GLN A 443 12.39 -4.33 -13.79
CA GLN A 443 13.80 -4.15 -14.20
C GLN A 443 14.23 -5.06 -15.37
N SER A 444 13.43 -6.06 -15.77
CA SER A 444 13.71 -6.90 -16.96
C SER A 444 13.79 -6.09 -18.27
N PHE A 445 13.14 -4.92 -18.32
CA PHE A 445 13.14 -4.02 -19.47
C PHE A 445 14.46 -3.25 -19.68
N GLN A 446 15.42 -3.35 -18.76
CA GLN A 446 16.78 -2.82 -18.99
C GLN A 446 17.51 -3.47 -20.17
N ARG A 447 17.06 -4.64 -20.66
CA ARG A 447 17.61 -5.29 -21.86
C ARG A 447 16.49 -5.83 -22.78
N PRO A 448 16.57 -5.65 -24.10
CA PRO A 448 15.64 -6.28 -25.03
C PRO A 448 15.77 -7.82 -25.01
N GLY A 449 14.76 -8.51 -25.55
CA GLY A 449 14.74 -9.98 -25.67
C GLY A 449 14.35 -10.76 -24.40
N ARG A 450 14.17 -10.09 -23.25
CA ARG A 450 13.88 -10.74 -21.94
C ARG A 450 12.45 -11.27 -21.74
N SER A 451 11.73 -11.58 -22.82
CA SER A 451 10.36 -12.10 -22.73
C SER A 451 10.28 -13.47 -22.06
N ALA A 452 11.29 -14.35 -22.18
CA ALA A 452 11.35 -15.62 -21.44
C ALA A 452 11.66 -15.45 -19.94
N GLU A 453 12.35 -14.38 -19.55
CA GLU A 453 12.59 -14.06 -18.13
C GLU A 453 11.30 -13.55 -17.47
N ARG A 454 10.58 -12.65 -18.16
CA ARG A 454 9.24 -12.20 -17.75
C ARG A 454 8.24 -13.36 -17.66
N ASP A 455 8.30 -14.31 -18.59
CA ASP A 455 7.45 -15.49 -18.61
C ASP A 455 7.58 -16.32 -17.33
N ALA A 456 8.82 -16.61 -16.92
CA ALA A 456 9.13 -17.38 -15.71
C ALA A 456 8.82 -16.60 -14.42
N LEU A 457 9.15 -15.30 -14.37
CA LEU A 457 8.79 -14.43 -13.23
C LEU A 457 7.29 -14.36 -13.01
N ALA A 458 6.51 -14.25 -14.09
CA ALA A 458 5.05 -14.21 -14.03
C ALA A 458 4.43 -15.57 -13.66
N GLU A 459 5.04 -16.67 -14.09
CA GLU A 459 4.64 -18.02 -13.69
C GLU A 459 4.84 -18.20 -12.18
N GLU A 460 6.06 -17.93 -11.67
CA GLU A 460 6.33 -18.00 -10.23
C GLU A 460 5.42 -17.05 -9.42
N LEU A 461 5.12 -15.86 -9.94
CA LEU A 461 4.24 -14.90 -9.26
C LEU A 461 2.79 -15.38 -9.16
N ILE A 462 2.21 -15.97 -10.21
CA ILE A 462 0.87 -16.61 -10.16
C ILE A 462 0.90 -17.76 -9.16
N ASP A 463 1.89 -18.64 -9.27
CA ASP A 463 2.03 -19.86 -8.49
C ASP A 463 2.20 -19.55 -6.99
N LEU A 464 2.93 -18.47 -6.66
CA LEU A 464 3.07 -17.93 -5.31
C LEU A 464 1.78 -17.27 -4.82
N ALA A 465 1.11 -16.48 -5.67
CA ALA A 465 -0.09 -15.75 -5.29
C ALA A 465 -1.27 -16.69 -4.99
N VAL A 466 -1.51 -17.70 -5.83
CA VAL A 466 -2.56 -18.73 -5.63
C VAL A 466 -2.31 -19.54 -4.35
N ARG A 467 -1.05 -19.82 -4.00
CA ARG A 467 -0.70 -20.53 -2.76
C ARG A 467 -0.88 -19.72 -1.48
N HIS A 468 -0.94 -18.40 -1.57
CA HIS A 468 -0.88 -17.49 -0.42
C HIS A 468 -1.97 -16.41 -0.38
N ASP A 469 -2.99 -16.52 -1.24
CA ASP A 469 -4.13 -15.60 -1.34
C ASP A 469 -3.70 -14.14 -1.56
N LEU A 470 -2.90 -13.91 -2.61
CA LEU A 470 -2.37 -12.60 -2.99
C LEU A 470 -2.98 -12.10 -4.32
N PRO A 471 -4.29 -11.80 -4.39
CA PRO A 471 -5.01 -11.62 -5.67
C PRO A 471 -4.47 -10.48 -6.56
N ALA A 472 -3.94 -9.39 -5.97
CA ALA A 472 -3.29 -8.32 -6.74
C ALA A 472 -2.02 -8.81 -7.47
N SER A 473 -1.27 -9.72 -6.85
CA SER A 473 -0.08 -10.36 -7.45
C SER A 473 -0.46 -11.39 -8.51
N GLU A 474 -1.56 -12.13 -8.31
CA GLU A 474 -2.10 -13.05 -9.33
C GLU A 474 -2.56 -12.28 -10.58
N ILE A 475 -3.30 -11.18 -10.39
CA ILE A 475 -3.70 -10.24 -11.45
C ILE A 475 -2.46 -9.72 -12.20
N LEU A 476 -1.42 -9.25 -11.49
CA LEU A 476 -0.18 -8.81 -12.14
C LEU A 476 0.45 -9.95 -12.96
N GLY A 477 0.59 -11.15 -12.39
CA GLY A 477 1.16 -12.30 -13.09
C GLY A 477 0.40 -12.64 -14.38
N HIS A 478 -0.93 -12.61 -14.36
CA HIS A 478 -1.73 -12.78 -15.57
C HIS A 478 -1.55 -11.63 -16.58
N LEU A 479 -1.40 -10.38 -16.14
CA LEU A 479 -1.11 -9.25 -17.03
C LEU A 479 0.30 -9.31 -17.64
N ILE A 480 1.31 -9.80 -16.92
CA ILE A 480 2.66 -10.03 -17.46
C ILE A 480 2.64 -11.19 -18.48
N LYS A 481 1.96 -12.30 -18.17
CA LYS A 481 1.77 -13.39 -19.14
C LYS A 481 1.05 -12.89 -20.41
N LEU A 482 0.02 -12.06 -20.27
CA LEU A 482 -0.65 -11.40 -21.40
C LEU A 482 0.33 -10.60 -22.27
N GLN A 483 1.19 -9.76 -21.67
CA GLN A 483 2.24 -9.03 -22.39
C GLN A 483 3.26 -9.95 -23.08
N VAL A 484 3.69 -11.03 -22.43
CA VAL A 484 4.64 -12.01 -22.98
C VAL A 484 4.05 -12.75 -24.18
N HIS A 485 2.80 -13.21 -24.10
CA HIS A 485 2.15 -13.92 -25.19
C HIS A 485 1.72 -12.97 -26.33
N ALA A 486 1.33 -11.73 -26.03
CA ALA A 486 1.13 -10.68 -27.03
C ALA A 486 2.42 -10.34 -27.79
N ALA A 487 3.56 -10.21 -27.10
CA ALA A 487 4.87 -10.03 -27.72
C ALA A 487 5.27 -11.21 -28.62
N ARG A 488 4.88 -12.45 -28.27
CA ARG A 488 5.12 -13.67 -29.07
C ARG A 488 4.13 -13.85 -30.23
N GLY A 489 3.07 -13.04 -30.33
CA GLY A 489 1.95 -13.26 -31.27
C GLY A 489 1.03 -14.44 -30.90
N ASP A 490 1.22 -15.05 -29.73
CA ASP A 490 0.43 -16.17 -29.21
C ASP A 490 -0.90 -15.67 -28.65
N THR A 491 -1.88 -15.49 -29.55
CA THR A 491 -3.19 -14.95 -29.15
C THR A 491 -4.02 -15.93 -28.32
N GLU A 492 -3.73 -17.23 -28.34
CA GLU A 492 -4.54 -18.22 -27.62
C GLU A 492 -4.20 -18.20 -26.13
N ALA A 493 -2.90 -18.18 -25.78
CA ALA A 493 -2.48 -17.98 -24.40
C ALA A 493 -2.78 -16.55 -23.92
N ALA A 494 -2.57 -15.53 -24.75
CA ALA A 494 -2.93 -14.16 -24.41
C ALA A 494 -4.43 -14.01 -24.09
N ASP A 495 -5.33 -14.58 -24.90
CA ASP A 495 -6.77 -14.61 -24.59
C ASP A 495 -7.07 -15.31 -23.26
N ARG A 496 -6.41 -16.45 -22.95
CA ARG A 496 -6.56 -17.13 -21.65
C ARG A 496 -6.14 -16.26 -20.48
N HIS A 497 -4.98 -15.60 -20.56
CA HIS A 497 -4.46 -14.78 -19.47
C HIS A 497 -5.24 -13.47 -19.31
N ALA A 498 -5.70 -12.85 -20.40
CA ALA A 498 -6.63 -11.71 -20.34
C ALA A 498 -7.95 -12.09 -19.64
N ALA A 499 -8.59 -13.20 -20.05
CA ALA A 499 -9.84 -13.65 -19.44
C ALA A 499 -9.68 -14.08 -17.97
N ALA A 500 -8.50 -14.56 -17.56
CA ALA A 500 -8.19 -14.85 -16.16
C ALA A 500 -8.02 -13.57 -15.33
N ALA A 501 -7.25 -12.59 -15.83
CA ALA A 501 -7.12 -11.27 -15.22
C ALA A 501 -8.49 -10.57 -15.09
N GLU A 502 -9.36 -10.64 -16.10
CA GLU A 502 -10.72 -10.08 -16.06
C GLU A 502 -11.59 -10.71 -14.97
N ARG A 503 -11.52 -12.04 -14.77
CA ARG A 503 -12.28 -12.72 -13.69
C ARG A 503 -11.80 -12.28 -12.31
N LEU A 504 -10.48 -12.27 -12.08
CA LEU A 504 -9.89 -11.82 -10.82
C LEU A 504 -10.21 -10.34 -10.57
N GLY A 505 -10.04 -9.48 -11.58
CA GLY A 505 -10.34 -8.06 -11.48
C GLY A 505 -11.82 -7.75 -11.24
N ALA A 506 -12.74 -8.61 -11.67
CA ALA A 506 -14.15 -8.51 -11.32
C ALA A 506 -14.46 -8.96 -9.87
N VAL A 507 -13.75 -9.97 -9.36
CA VAL A 507 -13.91 -10.46 -7.97
C VAL A 507 -13.27 -9.51 -6.95
N HIS A 508 -12.18 -8.82 -7.32
CA HIS A 508 -11.40 -7.97 -6.44
C HIS A 508 -11.51 -6.46 -6.77
N GLU A 509 -12.59 -6.05 -7.44
CA GLU A 509 -12.95 -4.66 -7.73
C GLU A 509 -11.80 -3.82 -8.34
N SER A 510 -11.07 -4.42 -9.29
CA SER A 510 -9.92 -3.84 -10.01
C SER A 510 -10.31 -3.40 -11.43
N PRO A 511 -11.06 -2.30 -11.64
CA PRO A 511 -11.58 -1.91 -12.95
C PRO A 511 -10.48 -1.65 -13.98
N LEU A 512 -9.28 -1.27 -13.52
CA LEU A 512 -8.09 -1.03 -14.33
C LEU A 512 -7.74 -2.21 -15.24
N VAL A 513 -8.01 -3.44 -14.79
CA VAL A 513 -7.74 -4.68 -15.55
C VAL A 513 -8.55 -4.70 -16.85
N GLN A 514 -9.82 -4.29 -16.81
CA GLN A 514 -10.68 -4.28 -18.00
C GLN A 514 -10.20 -3.27 -19.05
N VAL A 515 -9.60 -2.16 -18.63
CA VAL A 515 -9.03 -1.13 -19.53
C VAL A 515 -7.77 -1.69 -20.22
N LEU A 516 -6.91 -2.39 -19.48
CA LEU A 516 -5.71 -3.03 -20.04
C LEU A 516 -6.07 -4.16 -21.04
N THR A 517 -7.05 -5.01 -20.73
CA THR A 517 -7.50 -6.07 -21.66
C THR A 517 -8.35 -5.53 -22.81
N ALA A 518 -9.06 -4.41 -22.66
CA ALA A 518 -9.65 -3.68 -23.77
C ALA A 518 -8.57 -3.17 -24.73
N GLY A 519 -7.44 -2.71 -24.19
CA GLY A 519 -6.27 -2.32 -24.94
C GLY A 519 -5.64 -3.47 -25.74
N TYR A 520 -5.51 -4.65 -25.12
CA TYR A 520 -5.10 -5.87 -25.84
C TYR A 520 -6.07 -6.24 -26.97
N ARG A 521 -7.39 -6.14 -26.74
CA ARG A 521 -8.41 -6.39 -27.77
C ARG A 521 -8.30 -5.38 -28.92
N ALA A 522 -8.01 -4.11 -28.64
CA ALA A 522 -7.76 -3.08 -29.65
C ALA A 522 -6.46 -3.34 -30.45
N MET A 523 -5.38 -3.74 -29.77
CA MET A 523 -4.12 -4.16 -30.42
C MET A 523 -4.36 -5.35 -31.36
N ARG A 524 -4.94 -6.45 -30.85
CA ARG A 524 -5.23 -7.68 -31.62
C ARG A 524 -6.15 -7.42 -32.81
N LEU A 525 -7.11 -6.51 -32.68
CA LEU A 525 -7.93 -6.04 -33.79
C LEU A 525 -7.06 -5.33 -34.85
N ALA A 526 -6.28 -4.32 -34.44
CA ALA A 526 -5.38 -3.59 -35.34
C ALA A 526 -4.34 -4.49 -36.03
N GLU A 527 -3.95 -5.60 -35.40
CA GLU A 527 -3.02 -6.55 -35.98
C GLU A 527 -3.59 -7.33 -37.17
N ARG A 528 -4.90 -7.66 -37.09
CA ARG A 528 -5.61 -8.55 -38.02
C ARG A 528 -6.54 -7.82 -38.99
N SER A 529 -6.80 -6.53 -38.78
CA SER A 529 -7.88 -5.82 -39.48
C SER A 529 -7.57 -5.52 -40.95
N THR A 530 -8.56 -5.76 -41.81
CA THR A 530 -8.67 -5.16 -43.14
C THR A 530 -9.50 -3.87 -43.14
N ASP A 531 -10.12 -3.50 -42.01
CA ASP A 531 -10.75 -2.20 -41.73
C ASP A 531 -9.88 -1.37 -40.77
N PRO A 532 -9.06 -0.42 -41.27
CA PRO A 532 -8.31 0.50 -40.42
C PRO A 532 -9.23 1.44 -39.63
N ALA A 533 -10.41 1.80 -40.15
CA ALA A 533 -11.32 2.68 -39.44
C ALA A 533 -11.89 1.98 -38.18
N GLY A 534 -12.13 0.67 -38.23
CA GLY A 534 -12.53 -0.15 -37.08
C GLY A 534 -11.49 -0.19 -35.97
N ALA A 535 -10.23 -0.50 -36.30
CA ALA A 535 -9.13 -0.44 -35.35
C ALA A 535 -8.96 0.98 -34.76
N ALA A 536 -9.06 2.02 -35.60
CA ALA A 536 -8.98 3.41 -35.17
C ALA A 536 -10.20 3.89 -34.35
N ARG A 537 -11.34 3.19 -34.39
CA ARG A 537 -12.47 3.40 -33.44
C ARG A 537 -12.16 2.76 -32.09
N ALA A 538 -11.68 1.51 -32.08
CA ALA A 538 -11.32 0.80 -30.85
C ALA A 538 -10.24 1.53 -30.02
N TYR A 539 -9.17 2.01 -30.66
CA TYR A 539 -8.14 2.80 -29.96
C TYR A 539 -8.67 4.14 -29.41
N ARG A 540 -9.67 4.77 -30.04
CA ARG A 540 -10.28 6.01 -29.51
C ARG A 540 -11.19 5.74 -28.31
N ALA A 541 -11.88 4.60 -28.26
CA ALA A 541 -12.63 4.17 -27.08
C ALA A 541 -11.66 3.94 -25.90
N LEU A 542 -10.61 3.12 -26.11
CA LEU A 542 -9.55 2.88 -25.14
C LEU A 542 -8.94 4.19 -24.61
N ALA A 543 -8.71 5.18 -25.46
CA ALA A 543 -8.15 6.47 -25.06
C ALA A 543 -9.10 7.31 -24.18
N ALA A 544 -10.42 7.15 -24.35
CA ALA A 544 -11.41 7.77 -23.47
C ALA A 544 -11.44 7.08 -22.10
N ASP A 545 -11.45 5.74 -22.08
CA ASP A 545 -11.39 4.94 -20.85
C ASP A 545 -10.11 5.26 -20.05
N LEU A 546 -8.97 5.37 -20.74
CA LEU A 546 -7.68 5.71 -20.15
C LEU A 546 -7.57 7.14 -19.62
N ALA A 547 -8.32 8.10 -20.18
CA ALA A 547 -8.32 9.47 -19.68
C ALA A 547 -8.87 9.57 -18.24
N GLY A 548 -9.79 8.67 -17.88
CA GLY A 548 -10.31 8.53 -16.51
C GLY A 548 -9.49 7.59 -15.61
N ALA A 549 -8.52 6.84 -16.14
CA ALA A 549 -7.89 5.71 -15.44
C ALA A 549 -6.75 6.07 -14.47
N GLY A 550 -6.32 7.33 -14.42
CA GLY A 550 -5.29 7.80 -13.48
C GLY A 550 -3.84 7.43 -13.83
N MET A 551 -3.60 6.94 -15.05
CA MET A 551 -2.27 6.49 -15.53
C MET A 551 -1.69 7.40 -16.64
N PRO A 552 -1.28 8.66 -16.38
CA PRO A 552 -0.67 9.52 -17.40
C PRO A 552 0.66 8.97 -17.95
N GLY A 553 1.36 8.09 -17.23
CA GLY A 553 2.54 7.37 -17.71
C GLY A 553 2.22 6.34 -18.81
N LEU A 554 0.95 5.94 -18.96
CA LEU A 554 0.45 5.04 -19.99
C LEU A 554 -0.37 5.80 -21.04
N ALA A 555 -1.34 6.63 -20.62
CA ALA A 555 -2.30 7.27 -21.51
C ALA A 555 -1.69 8.35 -22.42
N THR A 556 -0.81 9.19 -21.88
CA THR A 556 -0.33 10.40 -22.57
C THR A 556 0.55 10.03 -23.78
N GLY A 557 0.04 10.31 -24.98
CA GLY A 557 0.69 9.97 -26.25
C GLY A 557 0.42 8.57 -26.82
N LEU A 558 -0.30 7.68 -26.11
CA LEU A 558 -0.56 6.32 -26.60
C LEU A 558 -1.50 6.29 -27.81
N LEU A 559 -2.58 7.09 -27.81
CA LEU A 559 -3.54 7.14 -28.92
C LEU A 559 -2.86 7.45 -30.28
N PRO A 560 -2.07 8.52 -30.44
CA PRO A 560 -1.41 8.78 -31.71
C PRO A 560 -0.30 7.77 -32.04
N LEU A 561 0.37 7.14 -31.07
CA LEU A 561 1.25 6.00 -31.36
C LEU A 561 0.49 4.79 -31.94
N ALA A 562 -0.69 4.49 -31.41
CA ALA A 562 -1.55 3.41 -31.88
C ALA A 562 -2.15 3.70 -33.26
N LEU A 563 -2.56 4.95 -33.51
CA LEU A 563 -2.98 5.41 -34.84
C LEU A 563 -1.82 5.42 -35.84
N LEU A 564 -0.59 5.74 -35.39
CA LEU A 564 0.62 5.67 -36.20
C LEU A 564 0.96 4.22 -36.57
N SER A 565 0.97 3.27 -35.61
CA SER A 565 1.30 1.87 -35.91
C SER A 565 0.36 1.27 -36.96
N LEU A 566 -0.93 1.58 -36.83
CA LEU A 566 -1.97 1.19 -37.77
C LEU A 566 -1.73 1.80 -39.17
N ARG A 567 -1.49 3.11 -39.27
CA ARG A 567 -1.20 3.75 -40.57
C ARG A 567 0.08 3.19 -41.21
N LEU A 568 1.14 2.96 -40.42
CA LEU A 568 2.40 2.39 -40.92
C LEU A 568 2.21 0.95 -41.44
N ARG A 569 1.44 0.10 -40.73
CA ARG A 569 1.05 -1.24 -41.18
C ARG A 569 0.32 -1.22 -42.53
N HIS A 570 -0.60 -0.27 -42.72
CA HIS A 570 -1.32 -0.07 -43.99
C HIS A 570 -0.57 0.83 -45.01
N ARG A 571 0.72 1.11 -44.80
CA ARG A 571 1.59 1.95 -45.67
C ARG A 571 1.09 3.38 -45.91
N GLN A 572 0.24 3.91 -45.03
CA GLN A 572 -0.29 5.27 -45.09
C GLN A 572 0.68 6.29 -44.45
N PRO A 573 0.61 7.58 -44.82
CA PRO A 573 1.36 8.65 -44.14
C PRO A 573 0.93 8.81 -42.68
N ALA A 574 1.84 9.25 -41.80
CA ALA A 574 1.56 9.49 -40.38
C ALA A 574 0.35 10.42 -40.16
N PRO A 575 -0.39 10.29 -39.04
CA PRO A 575 -1.47 11.22 -38.73
C PRO A 575 -0.91 12.63 -38.46
N THR A 576 -1.42 13.61 -39.20
CA THR A 576 -1.02 15.03 -39.16
C THR A 576 -2.04 15.90 -38.42
N ASP A 577 -3.10 15.28 -37.88
CA ASP A 577 -4.23 15.90 -37.22
C ASP A 577 -3.75 16.77 -36.02
N PRO A 578 -4.02 18.09 -36.00
CA PRO A 578 -3.38 19.02 -35.06
C PRO A 578 -3.82 18.84 -33.60
N GLY A 579 -4.97 18.19 -33.36
CA GLY A 579 -5.47 17.88 -32.02
C GLY A 579 -4.90 16.60 -31.38
N LEU A 580 -3.95 15.92 -32.02
CA LEU A 580 -3.30 14.75 -31.44
C LEU A 580 -2.17 15.16 -30.48
N ASP A 581 -2.38 14.94 -29.17
CA ASP A 581 -1.31 15.00 -28.20
C ASP A 581 -0.41 13.76 -28.30
N TRP A 582 0.74 13.94 -28.92
CA TRP A 582 1.82 12.95 -29.00
C TRP A 582 2.58 12.75 -27.69
N GLY A 583 2.36 13.61 -26.70
CA GLY A 583 2.96 13.52 -25.38
C GLY A 583 4.48 13.37 -25.44
N PRO A 584 5.07 12.46 -24.64
CA PRO A 584 6.52 12.25 -24.64
C PRO A 584 7.03 11.55 -25.91
N TYR A 585 6.17 11.02 -26.78
CA TYR A 585 6.58 10.22 -27.94
C TYR A 585 6.72 11.06 -29.22
N ARG A 586 6.40 12.36 -29.16
CA ARG A 586 6.59 13.32 -30.27
C ARG A 586 7.95 13.21 -30.98
N PRO A 587 9.11 13.08 -30.30
CA PRO A 587 10.41 13.04 -30.98
C PRO A 587 10.52 11.93 -32.03
N TRP A 588 10.03 10.73 -31.73
CA TRP A 588 10.07 9.59 -32.66
C TRP A 588 9.03 9.69 -33.77
N ALA A 589 7.89 10.33 -33.52
CA ALA A 589 6.87 10.55 -34.54
C ALA A 589 7.19 11.71 -35.50
N GLN A 590 7.92 12.74 -35.03
CA GLN A 590 8.12 13.98 -35.79
C GLN A 590 8.69 13.78 -37.20
N PRO A 591 9.71 12.92 -37.46
CA PRO A 591 10.21 12.68 -38.82
C PRO A 591 9.11 12.19 -39.78
N LEU A 592 8.26 11.27 -39.31
CA LEU A 592 7.17 10.69 -40.09
C LEU A 592 6.01 11.71 -40.30
N ILE A 593 5.80 12.62 -39.35
CA ILE A 593 4.83 13.71 -39.46
C ILE A 593 5.27 14.73 -40.52
N GLU A 594 6.55 15.15 -40.55
CA GLU A 594 7.03 16.10 -41.55
C GLU A 594 7.12 15.48 -42.95
N LEU A 595 7.46 14.18 -43.07
CA LEU A 595 7.28 13.43 -44.32
C LEU A 595 5.83 13.45 -44.80
N ALA A 596 4.86 13.25 -43.90
CA ALA A 596 3.44 13.29 -44.21
C ALA A 596 2.92 14.71 -44.58
N ARG A 597 3.75 15.75 -44.39
CA ARG A 597 3.51 17.14 -44.82
C ARG A 597 4.33 17.55 -46.04
N GLY A 598 5.31 16.73 -46.45
CA GLY A 598 6.22 17.02 -47.56
C GLY A 598 7.50 17.81 -47.19
N ASP A 599 7.75 18.14 -45.91
CA ASP A 599 9.02 18.76 -45.51
C ASP A 599 10.08 17.70 -45.17
N GLU A 600 10.66 17.15 -46.23
CA GLU A 600 11.75 16.17 -46.16
C GLU A 600 13.02 16.73 -45.47
N ALA A 601 13.19 18.05 -45.44
CA ALA A 601 14.32 18.71 -44.80
C ALA A 601 14.12 18.81 -43.27
N ALA A 602 12.91 19.16 -42.81
CA ALA A 602 12.54 19.06 -41.40
C ALA A 602 12.53 17.60 -40.92
N ALA A 603 12.07 16.68 -41.76
CA ALA A 603 12.07 15.26 -41.45
C ALA A 603 13.50 14.73 -41.21
N ARG A 604 14.49 15.08 -42.05
CA ARG A 604 15.91 14.76 -41.80
C ARG A 604 16.45 15.42 -40.52
N ARG A 605 16.16 16.69 -40.28
CA ARG A 605 16.58 17.39 -39.04
C ARG A 605 16.03 16.70 -37.79
N ALA A 606 14.77 16.26 -37.82
CA ALA A 606 14.15 15.50 -36.73
C ALA A 606 14.75 14.09 -36.60
N ALA A 607 15.02 13.38 -37.70
CA ALA A 607 15.61 12.05 -37.70
C ALA A 607 17.03 12.03 -37.09
N ALA A 608 17.86 13.00 -37.45
CA ALA A 608 19.21 13.18 -36.88
C ALA A 608 19.18 13.47 -35.37
N ALA A 609 18.09 14.06 -34.86
CA ALA A 609 17.90 14.39 -33.45
C ALA A 609 17.21 13.28 -32.62
N LEU A 610 16.99 12.07 -33.19
CA LEU A 610 16.23 11.00 -32.54
C LEU A 610 16.92 10.49 -31.25
N PRO A 611 16.30 10.69 -30.06
CA PRO A 611 16.82 10.18 -28.80
C PRO A 611 16.71 8.66 -28.71
N GLU A 612 17.53 8.05 -27.87
CA GLU A 612 17.39 6.63 -27.57
C GLU A 612 16.09 6.40 -26.76
N PRO A 613 15.24 5.42 -27.12
CA PRO A 613 14.11 5.01 -26.30
C PRO A 613 14.52 4.66 -24.86
N ARG A 614 13.65 4.90 -23.89
CA ARG A 614 13.88 4.49 -22.49
C ARG A 614 13.86 2.96 -22.39
N ALA A 615 14.39 2.43 -21.28
CA ALA A 615 14.24 1.02 -20.92
C ALA A 615 12.85 0.77 -20.30
N ASP A 616 11.80 0.98 -21.09
CA ASP A 616 10.40 0.79 -20.70
C ASP A 616 9.64 -0.06 -21.74
N HIS A 617 8.36 -0.34 -21.47
CA HIS A 617 7.45 -1.11 -22.33
C HIS A 617 7.34 -0.61 -23.79
N LEU A 618 7.84 0.60 -24.11
CA LEU A 618 7.78 1.17 -25.46
C LEU A 618 9.15 1.20 -26.16
N TYR A 619 10.19 0.59 -25.59
CA TYR A 619 11.51 0.49 -26.22
C TYR A 619 11.44 -0.09 -27.64
N ASP A 620 10.76 -1.23 -27.80
CA ASP A 620 10.59 -1.95 -29.06
C ASP A 620 9.68 -1.19 -30.06
N ALA A 621 8.58 -0.62 -29.57
CA ALA A 621 7.67 0.23 -30.35
C ALA A 621 8.41 1.45 -30.94
N LEU A 622 9.19 2.17 -30.14
CA LEU A 622 9.90 3.38 -30.57
C LEU A 622 11.08 3.05 -31.50
N TRP A 623 11.72 1.87 -31.34
CA TRP A 623 12.68 1.38 -32.33
C TRP A 623 12.03 0.92 -33.64
N ALA A 624 10.79 0.40 -33.63
CA ALA A 624 10.03 0.13 -34.86
C ALA A 624 9.60 1.41 -35.59
N VAL A 625 9.20 2.46 -34.85
CA VAL A 625 8.99 3.81 -35.42
C VAL A 625 10.28 4.36 -36.03
N THR A 626 11.42 4.12 -35.39
CA THR A 626 12.74 4.51 -35.89
C THR A 626 13.12 3.73 -37.16
N ALA A 627 12.90 2.42 -37.20
CA ALA A 627 13.07 1.60 -38.42
C ALA A 627 12.19 2.11 -39.57
N HIS A 628 10.91 2.37 -39.29
CA HIS A 628 9.98 2.96 -40.27
C HIS A 628 10.35 4.38 -40.73
N THR A 629 11.19 5.09 -39.97
CA THR A 629 11.78 6.37 -40.36
C THR A 629 12.95 6.16 -41.33
N ALA A 630 13.91 5.28 -40.99
CA ALA A 630 15.04 4.94 -41.86
C ALA A 630 14.61 4.33 -43.21
N LEU A 631 13.49 3.58 -43.22
CA LEU A 631 12.87 3.03 -44.43
C LEU A 631 12.16 4.06 -45.33
N ARG A 632 12.06 5.32 -44.90
CA ARG A 632 11.42 6.43 -45.65
C ARG A 632 12.33 7.63 -45.88
N LEU A 633 13.30 7.84 -44.98
CA LEU A 633 14.48 8.67 -45.16
C LEU A 633 15.69 7.72 -45.15
N PRO A 634 16.18 7.27 -46.32
CA PRO A 634 17.34 6.40 -46.41
C PRO A 634 18.56 7.01 -45.69
N ASP A 635 18.83 6.49 -44.50
CA ASP A 635 19.88 6.89 -43.57
C ASP A 635 20.42 5.59 -42.98
N GLU A 636 21.54 5.11 -43.52
CA GLU A 636 22.12 3.83 -43.11
C GLU A 636 22.54 3.87 -41.63
N ALA A 637 23.00 5.01 -41.10
CA ALA A 637 23.36 5.11 -39.69
C ALA A 637 22.14 4.96 -38.75
N LEU A 638 20.97 5.43 -39.18
CA LEU A 638 19.71 5.22 -38.46
C LEU A 638 19.17 3.80 -38.65
N ALA A 639 19.25 3.25 -39.87
CA ALA A 639 18.89 1.86 -40.16
C ALA A 639 19.70 0.89 -39.30
N ASP A 640 21.02 1.09 -39.23
CA ASP A 640 21.98 0.27 -38.52
C ASP A 640 21.82 0.35 -36.99
N ARG A 641 21.42 1.52 -36.45
CA ARG A 641 20.97 1.67 -35.05
C ARG A 641 19.71 0.85 -34.78
N ALA A 642 18.69 0.94 -35.63
CA ALA A 642 17.44 0.20 -35.46
C ALA A 642 17.64 -1.32 -35.62
N ARG A 643 18.43 -1.75 -36.61
CA ARG A 643 18.83 -3.14 -36.88
C ARG A 643 19.48 -3.77 -35.64
N ARG A 644 20.43 -3.08 -35.00
CA ARG A 644 21.06 -3.52 -33.73
C ARG A 644 20.09 -3.60 -32.55
N ALA A 645 19.18 -2.63 -32.40
CA ALA A 645 18.24 -2.58 -31.28
C ALA A 645 17.11 -3.63 -31.39
N LEU A 646 16.68 -3.95 -32.62
CA LEU A 646 15.61 -4.90 -32.91
C LEU A 646 16.10 -6.35 -33.05
N ALA A 647 17.37 -6.61 -33.40
CA ALA A 647 17.89 -7.98 -33.54
C ALA A 647 17.69 -8.92 -32.32
N PRO A 648 17.73 -8.47 -31.04
CA PRO A 648 17.39 -9.29 -29.88
C PRO A 648 15.90 -9.60 -29.71
N LEU A 649 15.04 -9.08 -30.60
CA LEU A 649 13.58 -9.22 -30.57
C LEU A 649 13.03 -10.04 -31.76
N ARG A 650 13.89 -10.75 -32.51
CA ARG A 650 13.45 -11.71 -33.54
C ARG A 650 12.41 -12.70 -32.98
N GLY A 651 11.45 -13.10 -33.81
CA GLY A 651 10.32 -13.94 -33.43
C GLY A 651 9.28 -13.24 -32.54
N GLN A 652 9.28 -11.91 -32.44
CA GLN A 652 8.31 -11.14 -31.65
C GLN A 652 7.65 -10.02 -32.46
N ILE A 653 6.50 -9.54 -31.98
CA ILE A 653 5.81 -8.35 -32.45
C ILE A 653 6.43 -7.11 -31.81
N ALA A 654 6.89 -6.15 -32.61
CA ALA A 654 7.45 -4.91 -32.10
C ALA A 654 6.36 -4.04 -31.45
N GLY A 655 6.57 -3.66 -30.18
CA GLY A 655 5.57 -3.01 -29.34
C GLY A 655 4.65 -3.99 -28.62
N GLY A 656 4.63 -5.27 -29.02
CA GLY A 656 3.74 -6.29 -28.44
C GLY A 656 3.99 -6.54 -26.95
N THR A 657 5.17 -6.18 -26.44
CA THR A 657 5.47 -6.18 -24.99
C THR A 657 4.60 -5.21 -24.18
N THR A 658 3.96 -4.22 -24.81
CA THR A 658 2.93 -3.39 -24.19
C THR A 658 1.61 -4.13 -23.94
N ALA A 659 1.26 -5.12 -24.77
CA ALA A 659 -0.11 -5.58 -25.02
C ALA A 659 -1.12 -4.47 -25.40
N LEU A 660 -0.66 -3.31 -25.88
CA LEU A 660 -1.51 -2.15 -26.24
C LEU A 660 -1.28 -1.62 -27.67
N VAL A 661 -0.11 -1.82 -28.26
CA VAL A 661 0.22 -1.34 -29.61
C VAL A 661 1.21 -2.26 -30.32
N GLY A 662 0.89 -2.68 -31.55
CA GLY A 662 1.73 -3.58 -32.36
C GLY A 662 2.13 -2.98 -33.70
N PHE A 663 3.42 -2.81 -33.95
CA PHE A 663 4.00 -2.34 -35.21
C PHE A 663 4.25 -3.47 -36.23
N GLY A 664 3.98 -4.73 -35.84
CA GLY A 664 4.14 -5.92 -36.68
C GLY A 664 5.37 -6.76 -36.30
N PRO A 665 5.64 -7.86 -37.03
CA PRO A 665 6.78 -8.73 -36.75
C PRO A 665 8.11 -7.99 -36.85
N VAL A 666 8.99 -8.21 -35.87
CA VAL A 666 10.36 -7.68 -35.88
C VAL A 666 11.15 -8.21 -37.09
N ASP A 667 10.91 -9.46 -37.48
CA ASP A 667 11.61 -10.08 -38.61
C ASP A 667 11.26 -9.42 -39.96
N ASP A 668 10.02 -8.94 -40.13
CA ASP A 668 9.61 -8.16 -41.30
C ASP A 668 10.31 -6.79 -41.35
N LEU A 669 10.49 -6.14 -40.19
CA LEU A 669 11.20 -4.87 -40.09
C LEU A 669 12.70 -5.03 -40.38
N LEU A 670 13.32 -6.09 -39.85
CA LEU A 670 14.72 -6.42 -40.15
C LEU A 670 14.90 -6.79 -41.64
N ALA A 671 14.04 -7.65 -42.19
CA ALA A 671 14.06 -8.01 -43.60
C ALA A 671 13.65 -6.88 -44.58
N ALA A 672 13.18 -5.74 -44.06
CA ALA A 672 13.03 -4.49 -44.80
C ALA A 672 14.29 -3.61 -44.68
N LEU A 673 14.91 -3.52 -43.49
CA LEU A 673 16.17 -2.79 -43.26
C LEU A 673 17.40 -3.45 -43.90
N ASP A 674 17.32 -4.75 -44.24
CA ASP A 674 18.40 -5.51 -44.89
C ASP A 674 18.27 -5.53 -46.42
N ARG A 675 17.44 -4.64 -47.00
CA ARG A 675 17.30 -4.46 -48.46
C ARG A 675 18.18 -3.29 -48.93
N PRO A 676 18.93 -3.45 -50.05
CA PRO A 676 19.73 -2.38 -50.65
C PRO A 676 18.89 -1.37 -51.45
#